data_AF-A0A0S8F076-F1
#
_entry.id   AF-A0A0S8F076-F1
#
_cell.length_a   1.000
_cell.length_b   1.000
_cell.length_c   1.000
_cell.angle_alpha   90.00
_cell.angle_beta   90.00
_cell.angle_gamma   90.00
#
_symmetry.space_group_name_H-M   'P 1'
#
loop_
_entity.id
_entity.type
_entity.pdbx_description
1 polymer ?
#
loop_
_entity_poly.entity_id
_entity_poly.type
_entity_poly.pdbx_seq_one_letter_code
_entity_poly.pdbx_strand_id
1 'polypeptide(L)'
;GLLLLTACKGDTGEQGPQGPPGEPGEPGQPPGTGLEPEPFGLVGRVMEPSLAPVPSGSVYLVPATDVEELAATPIDLFLSPEATAILEIDEPIEDLLDANADDYAQAAVDADGVYRFETLPEGRHFVVWMPSFDDDQRLPGGDSSRTAFESDSLIGMQMDIRVSSRPSASATYVGSSTCMVCHGLHSTTRTAHNVGLQVPGVRSILQDVEPWPDFDEGLAAFDAGTTLYFYDCDSAAPDPAKCAVDVAAPAVAVAFTLDLRRDPGLPLGAIGAYYVEMVDGTTERYDVVLTYGGALGKQQYLTRRSNPDGSFSYFVLPLQYNYQGDFTNAWRDYRSDLWYDFDANALQQPGDVESFDNNCAGCHFTGYQLDGSDAQGWSAAATVAADGAFDYDGDGKPELINTGCEACHGPGSEHLEQRPQGSNIVSPGLLTPGRQAAICGSCHSRPIGIGGGTRGLPLSADNEMPRVGIRRAEFAQNHTSRVSGAPEDFFASGDVKAHYQQYSDHLRSKHYRNGTRLTTCTGCHDPHANPDDVAAMDSSGNPNALCTTCHSPEANPELYPLPEHVADVTGVNGHASLEDFFGPFICTDCHMVPTAKSGASVPALLDSLGGPPSVQYFWNDIAGHRMTVTRWEGGQPDQPIAFTNECGQCHAELLPNTPTP
;
A
#
# COMPACT_ATOMS: atom_id res chain seq x y z
N GLY A 1 43.09 18.43 -0.30
CA GLY A 1 42.74 19.86 -0.21
C GLY A 1 41.36 19.93 0.38
N LEU A 2 41.27 20.40 1.61
CA LEU A 2 40.06 20.48 2.43
C LEU A 2 39.03 21.41 1.74
N LEU A 3 37.93 20.87 1.21
CA LEU A 3 36.73 21.68 0.98
C LEU A 3 35.82 21.50 2.19
N LEU A 4 35.55 22.61 2.87
CA LEU A 4 34.65 22.68 4.00
C LEU A 4 33.25 22.23 3.56
N LEU A 5 32.75 21.18 4.22
CA LEU A 5 31.32 20.91 4.38
C LEU A 5 30.70 22.10 5.12
N THR A 6 30.15 23.04 4.38
CA THR A 6 29.10 23.93 4.90
C THR A 6 27.91 23.05 5.23
N ALA A 7 27.60 22.95 6.53
CA ALA A 7 26.37 22.34 7.02
C ALA A 7 25.17 22.91 6.25
N CYS A 8 24.43 22.03 5.57
CA CYS A 8 23.15 22.36 4.98
C CYS A 8 22.18 22.68 6.14
N LYS A 9 21.80 23.96 6.27
CA LYS A 9 20.63 24.34 7.06
C LYS A 9 19.41 24.05 6.19
N GLY A 10 18.70 22.97 6.49
CA GLY A 10 17.61 22.42 5.68
C GLY A 10 16.28 23.18 5.73
N ASP A 11 16.15 24.23 6.55
CA ASP A 11 14.84 24.80 6.88
C ASP A 11 14.36 25.95 5.96
N THR A 12 15.02 26.21 4.82
CA THR A 12 14.71 27.42 4.01
C THR A 12 14.67 27.21 2.49
N GLY A 13 14.59 25.98 1.99
CA GLY A 13 14.25 25.77 0.58
C GLY A 13 12.78 26.11 0.36
N GLU A 14 12.45 26.97 -0.59
CA GLU A 14 11.05 27.09 -1.04
C GLU A 14 10.59 25.70 -1.49
N GLN A 15 9.46 25.24 -0.91
CA GLN A 15 8.79 24.03 -1.34
C GLN A 15 8.58 24.10 -2.86
N GLY A 16 8.94 23.03 -3.57
CA GLY A 16 8.43 22.85 -4.92
C GLY A 16 6.89 22.92 -4.87
N PRO A 17 6.23 23.54 -5.85
CA PRO A 17 4.78 23.53 -5.87
C PRO A 17 4.30 22.07 -5.79
N GLN A 18 3.32 21.82 -4.92
CA GLN A 18 2.61 20.55 -4.89
C GLN A 18 2.23 20.21 -6.34
N GLY A 19 2.65 19.02 -6.81
CA GLY A 19 2.15 18.53 -8.07
C GLY A 19 0.63 18.49 -7.97
N PRO A 20 -0.13 19.02 -8.95
CA PRO A 20 -1.57 18.96 -8.88
C PRO A 20 -1.98 17.49 -8.67
N PRO A 21 -3.01 17.20 -7.85
CA PRO A 21 -3.68 15.91 -7.89
C PRO A 21 -3.91 15.59 -9.36
N GLY A 22 -3.57 14.37 -9.81
CA GLY A 22 -3.63 14.01 -11.23
C GLY A 22 -4.93 14.54 -11.84
N GLU A 23 -4.83 15.64 -12.59
CA GLU A 23 -6.02 16.41 -12.93
C GLU A 23 -6.94 15.51 -13.75
N PRO A 24 -8.27 15.67 -13.68
CA PRO A 24 -9.12 15.12 -14.72
C PRO A 24 -8.51 15.53 -16.06
N GLY A 25 -8.18 14.54 -16.91
CA GLY A 25 -7.56 14.83 -18.21
C GLY A 25 -8.34 15.96 -18.87
N GLU A 26 -7.65 17.03 -19.26
CA GLU A 26 -8.35 18.15 -19.87
C GLU A 26 -9.00 17.66 -21.18
N PRO A 27 -10.26 18.02 -21.47
CA PRO A 27 -10.78 17.83 -22.81
C PRO A 27 -9.81 18.50 -23.79
N GLY A 28 -9.57 17.86 -24.95
CA GLY A 28 -8.58 18.34 -25.92
C GLY A 28 -8.67 19.85 -26.14
N GLN A 29 -7.54 20.51 -26.35
CA GLN A 29 -7.50 21.96 -26.54
C GLN A 29 -7.86 22.32 -27.99
N PRO A 30 -8.41 23.53 -28.25
CA PRO A 30 -8.53 24.02 -29.61
C PRO A 30 -7.15 23.96 -30.29
N PRO A 31 -7.05 23.45 -31.53
CA PRO A 31 -5.78 23.23 -32.20
C PRO A 31 -4.87 24.48 -32.16
N GLY A 32 -3.67 24.32 -31.60
CA GLY A 32 -2.66 25.36 -31.57
C GLY A 32 -1.99 25.57 -32.94
N THR A 33 -1.04 26.51 -33.04
CA THR A 33 -0.21 26.61 -34.25
C THR A 33 0.69 25.38 -34.37
N GLY A 34 0.39 24.45 -35.29
CA GLY A 34 1.30 23.35 -35.63
C GLY A 34 0.69 22.00 -36.04
N LEU A 35 -0.61 21.78 -35.83
CA LEU A 35 -1.33 20.60 -36.35
C LEU A 35 -2.62 21.04 -37.04
N GLU A 36 -2.85 20.55 -38.26
CA GLU A 36 -4.14 20.74 -38.92
C GLU A 36 -5.23 19.97 -38.15
N PRO A 37 -6.34 20.64 -37.76
CA PRO A 37 -7.46 20.02 -37.08
C PRO A 37 -8.11 18.91 -37.92
N GLU A 38 -8.73 17.93 -37.26
CA GLU A 38 -9.67 16.99 -37.88
C GLU A 38 -11.10 17.47 -37.62
N PRO A 39 -11.80 18.14 -38.57
CA PRO A 39 -13.05 18.84 -38.28
C PRO A 39 -14.20 17.96 -37.76
N PHE A 40 -14.12 16.66 -38.03
CA PHE A 40 -15.11 15.65 -37.60
C PHE A 40 -14.49 14.61 -36.66
N GLY A 41 -13.24 14.83 -36.25
CA GLY A 41 -12.38 13.83 -35.67
C GLY A 41 -11.49 14.37 -34.56
N LEU A 42 -10.37 13.72 -34.31
CA LEU A 42 -9.41 14.08 -33.26
C LEU A 42 -7.99 13.99 -33.82
N VAL A 43 -7.15 14.97 -33.49
CA VAL A 43 -5.71 14.94 -33.77
C VAL A 43 -4.92 15.10 -32.49
N GLY A 44 -3.69 14.62 -32.45
CA GLY A 44 -2.83 14.83 -31.29
C GLY A 44 -1.39 14.39 -31.50
N ARG A 45 -0.55 14.67 -30.52
CA ARG A 45 0.82 14.14 -30.44
C ARG A 45 0.98 13.23 -29.23
N VAL A 46 1.63 12.09 -29.44
CA VAL A 46 2.14 11.23 -28.36
C VAL A 46 3.57 11.62 -28.05
N MET A 47 3.84 11.93 -26.78
CA MET A 47 5.13 12.45 -26.32
C MET A 47 5.59 11.77 -25.03
N GLU A 48 6.90 11.68 -24.86
CA GLU A 48 7.51 11.37 -23.58
C GLU A 48 7.40 12.55 -22.59
N PRO A 49 7.70 12.38 -21.29
CA PRO A 49 7.71 13.49 -20.33
C PRO A 49 8.73 14.58 -20.68
N SER A 50 9.78 14.22 -21.43
CA SER A 50 10.76 15.13 -22.02
C SER A 50 10.20 16.01 -23.16
N LEU A 51 8.94 15.80 -23.57
CA LEU A 51 8.28 16.38 -24.75
C LEU A 51 8.87 15.91 -26.09
N ALA A 52 9.72 14.88 -26.08
CA ALA A 52 10.15 14.22 -27.31
C ALA A 52 8.98 13.45 -27.93
N PRO A 53 8.78 13.50 -29.26
CA PRO A 53 7.74 12.73 -29.93
C PRO A 53 8.04 11.24 -29.86
N VAL A 54 6.99 10.42 -29.67
CA VAL A 54 7.07 8.96 -29.69
C VAL A 54 6.76 8.47 -31.11
N PRO A 55 7.71 7.87 -31.85
CA PRO A 55 7.61 7.71 -33.31
C PRO A 55 6.84 6.46 -33.77
N SER A 56 6.08 5.81 -32.89
CA SER A 56 5.35 4.57 -33.21
C SER A 56 4.24 4.25 -32.18
N GLY A 57 3.54 3.14 -32.39
CA GLY A 57 2.42 2.69 -31.59
C GLY A 57 1.07 3.13 -32.17
N SER A 58 0.02 2.91 -31.41
CA SER A 58 -1.36 3.20 -31.81
C SER A 58 -2.11 3.84 -30.66
N VAL A 59 -2.92 4.85 -30.97
CA VAL A 59 -3.92 5.40 -30.06
C VAL A 59 -5.24 4.70 -30.31
N TYR A 60 -5.89 4.24 -29.24
CA TYR A 60 -7.17 3.54 -29.25
C TYR A 60 -8.24 4.37 -28.56
N LEU A 61 -9.48 4.26 -29.07
CA LEU A 61 -10.68 4.74 -28.41
C LEU A 61 -11.42 3.53 -27.82
N VAL A 62 -11.17 3.25 -26.54
CA VAL A 62 -11.81 2.13 -25.83
C VAL A 62 -13.20 2.57 -25.36
N PRO A 63 -14.30 1.91 -25.77
CA PRO A 63 -15.64 2.29 -25.36
C PRO A 63 -15.83 2.21 -23.85
N ALA A 64 -16.40 3.26 -23.25
CA ALA A 64 -16.75 3.29 -21.84
C ALA A 64 -17.74 2.19 -21.44
N THR A 65 -18.64 1.82 -22.37
CA THR A 65 -19.62 0.74 -22.18
C THR A 65 -18.95 -0.60 -21.94
N ASP A 66 -17.88 -0.90 -22.66
CA ASP A 66 -17.18 -2.18 -22.56
C ASP A 66 -16.47 -2.29 -21.19
N VAL A 67 -15.91 -1.17 -20.71
CA VAL A 67 -15.36 -1.07 -19.34
C VAL A 67 -16.44 -1.29 -18.28
N GLU A 68 -17.64 -0.75 -18.48
CA GLU A 68 -18.79 -0.97 -17.57
C GLU A 68 -19.26 -2.43 -17.60
N GLU A 69 -19.25 -3.07 -18.76
CA GLU A 69 -19.62 -4.47 -18.92
C GLU A 69 -18.66 -5.40 -18.14
N LEU A 70 -17.35 -5.09 -18.09
CA LEU A 70 -16.41 -5.83 -17.25
C LEU A 70 -16.85 -5.86 -15.78
N ALA A 71 -17.36 -4.74 -15.27
CA ALA A 71 -17.77 -4.60 -13.87
C ALA A 71 -18.97 -5.48 -13.49
N ALA A 72 -19.72 -5.99 -14.47
CA ALA A 72 -20.83 -6.93 -14.24
C ALA A 72 -20.33 -8.31 -13.76
N THR A 73 -19.09 -8.67 -14.07
CA THR A 73 -18.46 -9.92 -13.63
C THR A 73 -17.52 -9.65 -12.45
N PRO A 74 -17.79 -10.20 -11.25
CA PRO A 74 -16.88 -10.08 -10.12
C PRO A 74 -15.51 -10.70 -10.42
N ILE A 75 -14.44 -10.07 -9.92
CA ILE A 75 -13.08 -10.64 -9.98
C ILE A 75 -12.94 -11.69 -8.89
N ASP A 76 -12.58 -12.91 -9.28
CA ASP A 76 -12.20 -13.97 -8.36
C ASP A 76 -10.72 -13.86 -8.00
N LEU A 77 -10.43 -13.53 -6.75
CA LEU A 77 -9.07 -13.37 -6.23
C LEU A 77 -8.36 -14.70 -5.96
N PHE A 78 -9.08 -15.82 -6.00
CA PHE A 78 -8.58 -17.15 -5.61
C PHE A 78 -8.24 -18.04 -6.80
N LEU A 79 -8.28 -17.48 -8.01
CA LEU A 79 -7.80 -18.15 -9.21
C LEU A 79 -6.31 -18.51 -9.09
N SER A 80 -5.91 -19.56 -9.81
CA SER A 80 -4.49 -19.87 -9.94
C SER A 80 -3.78 -18.76 -10.72
N PRO A 81 -2.46 -18.59 -10.54
CA PRO A 81 -1.67 -17.64 -11.32
C PRO A 81 -1.93 -17.72 -12.83
N GLU A 82 -1.99 -18.92 -13.40
CA GLU A 82 -2.23 -19.14 -14.83
C GLU A 82 -3.65 -18.74 -15.25
N ALA A 83 -4.64 -18.98 -14.39
CA ALA A 83 -6.02 -18.60 -14.65
C ALA A 83 -6.23 -17.08 -14.53
N THR A 84 -5.55 -16.42 -13.58
CA THR A 84 -5.51 -14.95 -13.51
C THR A 84 -4.80 -14.35 -14.72
N ALA A 85 -3.71 -14.95 -15.19
CA ALA A 85 -2.93 -14.42 -16.30
C ALA A 85 -3.65 -14.42 -17.66
N ILE A 86 -4.71 -15.20 -17.80
CA ILE A 86 -5.55 -15.25 -19.02
C ILE A 86 -6.93 -14.64 -18.78
N LEU A 87 -7.16 -14.03 -17.61
CA LEU A 87 -8.44 -13.42 -17.29
C LEU A 87 -8.60 -12.14 -18.12
N GLU A 88 -9.76 -11.98 -18.76
CA GLU A 88 -10.03 -10.86 -19.68
C GLU A 88 -10.88 -9.75 -19.03
N ILE A 89 -10.92 -9.70 -17.68
CA ILE A 89 -11.84 -8.82 -16.94
C ILE A 89 -11.20 -8.06 -15.78
N ASP A 90 -9.90 -8.21 -15.53
CA ASP A 90 -9.23 -7.68 -14.33
C ASP A 90 -8.17 -6.60 -14.62
N GLU A 91 -7.91 -6.27 -15.89
CA GLU A 91 -7.14 -5.11 -16.32
C GLU A 91 -8.01 -4.24 -17.24
N PRO A 92 -8.65 -3.15 -16.72
CA PRO A 92 -9.80 -2.49 -17.33
C PRO A 92 -9.60 -1.95 -18.76
N ILE A 93 -8.35 -1.80 -19.20
CA ILE A 93 -7.99 -1.28 -20.53
C ILE A 93 -7.25 -2.34 -21.33
N GLU A 94 -6.23 -2.97 -20.75
CA GLU A 94 -5.37 -3.89 -21.49
C GLU A 94 -6.09 -5.18 -21.86
N ASP A 95 -6.98 -5.71 -21.02
CA ASP A 95 -7.75 -6.91 -21.37
C ASP A 95 -8.73 -6.64 -22.54
N LEU A 96 -9.36 -5.47 -22.56
CA LEU A 96 -10.25 -5.07 -23.66
C LEU A 96 -9.46 -4.90 -24.96
N LEU A 97 -8.25 -4.36 -24.90
CA LEU A 97 -7.39 -4.21 -26.07
C LEU A 97 -6.85 -5.56 -26.55
N ASP A 98 -6.49 -6.46 -25.63
CA ASP A 98 -6.06 -7.83 -25.99
C ASP A 98 -7.19 -8.58 -26.73
N ALA A 99 -8.45 -8.39 -26.32
CA ALA A 99 -9.60 -9.06 -26.91
C ALA A 99 -10.16 -8.38 -28.17
N ASN A 100 -10.21 -7.05 -28.20
CA ASN A 100 -11.05 -6.28 -29.13
C ASN A 100 -10.30 -5.17 -29.90
N ALA A 101 -8.97 -5.05 -29.81
CA ALA A 101 -8.23 -3.95 -30.44
C ALA A 101 -8.50 -3.79 -31.96
N ASP A 102 -8.73 -4.90 -32.68
CA ASP A 102 -9.04 -4.88 -34.12
C ASP A 102 -10.42 -4.28 -34.43
N ASP A 103 -11.35 -4.33 -33.47
CA ASP A 103 -12.72 -3.82 -33.61
C ASP A 103 -12.86 -2.37 -33.14
N TYR A 104 -11.94 -1.89 -32.30
CA TYR A 104 -11.95 -0.50 -31.83
C TYR A 104 -11.39 0.48 -32.84
N ALA A 105 -11.88 1.72 -32.77
CA ALA A 105 -11.30 2.81 -33.53
C ALA A 105 -9.86 3.05 -33.05
N GLN A 106 -8.91 2.96 -33.97
CA GLN A 106 -7.48 3.14 -33.71
C GLN A 106 -6.81 4.05 -34.75
N ALA A 107 -5.80 4.79 -34.31
CA ALA A 107 -4.99 5.66 -35.13
C ALA A 107 -3.51 5.35 -34.91
N ALA A 108 -2.79 5.00 -35.98
CA ALA A 108 -1.35 4.82 -35.93
C ALA A 108 -0.64 6.14 -35.64
N VAL A 109 0.39 6.08 -34.81
CA VAL A 109 1.28 7.21 -34.51
C VAL A 109 2.40 7.25 -35.53
N ASP A 110 2.62 8.41 -36.16
CA ASP A 110 3.70 8.61 -37.13
C ASP A 110 5.05 8.95 -36.49
N ALA A 111 6.08 9.12 -37.33
CA ALA A 111 7.45 9.40 -36.88
C ALA A 111 7.61 10.74 -36.14
N ASP A 112 6.66 11.68 -36.30
CA ASP A 112 6.63 12.96 -35.60
C ASP A 112 5.75 12.90 -34.32
N GLY A 113 5.31 11.69 -33.96
CA GLY A 113 4.44 11.41 -32.83
C GLY A 113 2.98 11.75 -33.08
N VAL A 114 2.56 12.04 -34.31
CA VAL A 114 1.21 12.51 -34.61
C VAL A 114 0.27 11.34 -34.86
N TYR A 115 -0.93 11.39 -34.28
CA TYR A 115 -2.03 10.48 -34.59
C TYR A 115 -3.26 11.26 -35.07
N ARG A 116 -4.12 10.61 -35.86
CA ARG A 116 -5.31 11.21 -36.47
C ARG A 116 -6.48 10.23 -36.53
N PHE A 117 -7.61 10.67 -36.02
CA PHE A 117 -8.93 10.10 -36.30
C PHE A 117 -9.67 11.07 -37.21
N GLU A 118 -10.02 10.67 -38.43
CA GLU A 118 -10.82 11.52 -39.33
C GLU A 118 -12.27 11.68 -38.84
N THR A 119 -12.78 10.67 -38.13
CA THR A 119 -14.11 10.61 -37.51
C THR A 119 -14.04 9.89 -36.18
N LEU A 120 -14.92 10.24 -35.24
CA LEU A 120 -15.06 9.53 -33.97
C LEU A 120 -16.32 8.66 -33.92
N PRO A 121 -16.26 7.45 -33.34
CA PRO A 121 -17.45 6.67 -33.02
C PRO A 121 -18.34 7.41 -32.02
N GLU A 122 -19.65 7.14 -32.04
CA GLU A 122 -20.60 7.71 -31.07
C GLU A 122 -20.37 7.16 -29.66
N GLY A 123 -20.68 7.95 -28.64
CA GLY A 123 -20.60 7.55 -27.23
C GLY A 123 -19.36 8.10 -26.53
N ARG A 124 -18.97 7.44 -25.43
CA ARG A 124 -17.89 7.86 -24.55
C ARG A 124 -16.71 6.90 -24.65
N HIS A 125 -15.49 7.44 -24.70
CA HIS A 125 -14.28 6.65 -24.95
C HIS A 125 -13.13 7.04 -24.02
N PHE A 126 -12.37 6.04 -23.57
CA PHE A 126 -11.04 6.25 -23.02
C PHE A 126 -10.04 6.37 -24.19
N VAL A 127 -9.19 7.40 -24.13
CA VAL A 127 -8.13 7.62 -25.13
C VAL A 127 -6.83 7.06 -24.57
N VAL A 128 -6.31 5.99 -25.18
CA VAL A 128 -5.17 5.24 -24.65
C VAL A 128 -4.14 5.01 -25.75
N TRP A 129 -2.87 5.26 -25.46
CA TRP A 129 -1.78 4.89 -26.34
C TRP A 129 -1.20 3.53 -25.95
N MET A 130 -0.97 2.68 -26.95
CA MET A 130 -0.24 1.41 -26.82
C MET A 130 1.06 1.46 -27.62
N PRO A 131 2.17 0.99 -27.03
CA PRO A 131 3.44 0.83 -27.74
C PRO A 131 3.32 -0.18 -28.87
N SER A 132 4.12 0.00 -29.92
CA SER A 132 4.35 -1.06 -30.90
C SER A 132 5.01 -2.27 -30.24
N PHE A 133 4.83 -3.48 -30.80
CA PHE A 133 5.39 -4.72 -30.26
C PHE A 133 6.91 -4.65 -29.97
N ASP A 134 7.68 -3.95 -30.81
CA ASP A 134 9.13 -3.80 -30.66
C ASP A 134 9.56 -2.61 -29.77
N ASP A 135 8.61 -1.85 -29.20
CA ASP A 135 8.94 -0.74 -28.30
C ASP A 135 9.09 -1.26 -26.86
N ASP A 136 10.34 -1.38 -26.44
CA ASP A 136 10.73 -1.80 -25.11
C ASP A 136 11.14 -0.62 -24.20
N GLN A 137 10.92 0.63 -24.60
CA GLN A 137 11.36 1.83 -23.89
C GLN A 137 10.20 2.59 -23.24
N ARG A 138 8.96 2.33 -23.64
CA ARG A 138 7.75 2.96 -23.06
C ARG A 138 6.76 1.93 -22.55
N LEU A 139 5.81 2.40 -21.75
CA LEU A 139 4.73 1.60 -21.20
C LEU A 139 3.36 2.10 -21.71
N PRO A 140 2.37 1.21 -21.88
CA PRO A 140 1.00 1.57 -22.22
C PRO A 140 0.41 2.64 -21.31
N GLY A 141 -0.41 3.54 -21.85
CA GLY A 141 -1.16 4.51 -21.05
C GLY A 141 -1.38 5.85 -21.74
N GLY A 142 -1.12 6.92 -20.98
CA GLY A 142 -1.48 8.29 -21.31
C GLY A 142 -1.99 9.03 -20.07
N ASP A 143 -1.65 10.31 -19.93
CA ASP A 143 -2.22 11.22 -18.92
C ASP A 143 -3.76 11.31 -18.98
N SER A 144 -4.35 11.08 -20.15
CA SER A 144 -5.81 11.06 -20.34
C SER A 144 -6.46 9.66 -20.25
N SER A 145 -5.68 8.59 -20.04
CA SER A 145 -6.17 7.20 -20.13
C SER A 145 -7.14 6.75 -19.01
N ARG A 146 -7.38 7.61 -18.01
CA ARG A 146 -8.14 7.29 -16.80
C ARG A 146 -9.55 7.89 -16.78
N THR A 147 -9.85 8.78 -17.71
CA THR A 147 -11.15 9.44 -17.81
C THR A 147 -11.70 9.18 -19.21
N ALA A 148 -12.99 8.87 -19.28
CA ALA A 148 -13.65 8.69 -20.55
C ALA A 148 -14.30 10.01 -21.01
N PHE A 149 -14.20 10.30 -22.30
CA PHE A 149 -14.66 11.55 -22.91
C PHE A 149 -15.80 11.29 -23.88
N GLU A 150 -16.83 12.14 -23.85
CA GLU A 150 -17.87 12.12 -24.88
C GLU A 150 -17.25 12.48 -26.22
N SER A 151 -17.56 11.73 -27.28
CA SER A 151 -17.00 12.01 -28.62
C SER A 151 -17.28 13.45 -29.08
N ASP A 152 -18.45 14.00 -28.76
CA ASP A 152 -18.79 15.40 -29.05
C ASP A 152 -17.84 16.41 -28.41
N SER A 153 -17.21 16.06 -27.28
CA SER A 153 -16.21 16.92 -26.60
C SER A 153 -14.82 16.84 -27.25
N LEU A 154 -14.58 15.84 -28.10
CA LEU A 154 -13.30 15.59 -28.76
C LEU A 154 -13.28 16.04 -30.24
N ILE A 155 -14.46 16.12 -30.89
CA ILE A 155 -14.56 16.47 -32.32
C ILE A 155 -13.95 17.86 -32.59
N GLY A 156 -13.02 17.92 -33.54
CA GLY A 156 -12.34 19.15 -33.95
C GLY A 156 -11.25 19.61 -33.00
N MET A 157 -10.98 18.85 -31.94
CA MET A 157 -10.01 19.21 -30.90
C MET A 157 -8.64 18.59 -31.16
N GLN A 158 -7.64 19.10 -30.45
CA GLN A 158 -6.32 18.50 -30.35
C GLN A 158 -6.13 17.90 -28.94
N MET A 159 -5.77 16.62 -28.83
CA MET A 159 -5.43 15.98 -27.56
C MET A 159 -4.01 15.43 -27.63
N ASP A 160 -3.07 16.10 -27.00
CA ASP A 160 -1.72 15.56 -26.84
C ASP A 160 -1.70 14.56 -25.68
N ILE A 161 -0.97 13.47 -25.83
CA ILE A 161 -0.89 12.37 -24.87
C ILE A 161 0.55 12.26 -24.36
N ARG A 162 0.73 12.37 -23.05
CA ARG A 162 2.03 12.06 -22.42
C ARG A 162 2.08 10.61 -21.95
N VAL A 163 3.13 9.89 -22.31
CA VAL A 163 3.29 8.47 -21.98
C VAL A 163 4.51 8.23 -21.09
N SER A 164 4.48 7.15 -20.30
CA SER A 164 5.60 6.80 -19.45
C SER A 164 6.72 6.14 -20.26
N SER A 165 7.95 6.63 -20.09
CA SER A 165 9.14 5.82 -20.38
C SER A 165 9.32 4.72 -19.33
N ARG A 166 10.27 3.81 -19.54
CA ARG A 166 10.81 2.92 -18.52
C ARG A 166 12.33 2.82 -18.66
N PRO A 167 13.06 2.56 -17.56
CA PRO A 167 14.48 2.28 -17.64
C PRO A 167 14.73 0.96 -18.37
N SER A 168 15.91 0.81 -18.98
CA SER A 168 16.33 -0.49 -19.53
C SER A 168 16.63 -1.49 -18.41
N ALA A 169 16.73 -2.77 -18.76
CA ALA A 169 17.17 -3.82 -17.83
C ALA A 169 18.61 -3.64 -17.30
N SER A 170 19.40 -2.75 -17.91
CA SER A 170 20.76 -2.43 -17.47
C SER A 170 20.84 -1.22 -16.53
N ALA A 171 19.72 -0.53 -16.31
CA ALA A 171 19.66 0.60 -15.39
C ALA A 171 19.89 0.13 -13.94
N THR A 172 20.68 0.90 -13.23
CA THR A 172 20.99 0.73 -11.81
C THR A 172 20.31 1.79 -10.93
N TYR A 173 20.09 1.42 -9.67
CA TYR A 173 19.54 2.29 -8.63
C TYR A 173 20.57 3.35 -8.24
N VAL A 174 20.11 4.57 -7.99
CA VAL A 174 20.96 5.74 -7.67
C VAL A 174 20.68 6.35 -6.29
N GLY A 175 19.61 5.90 -5.64
CA GLY A 175 19.19 6.30 -4.29
C GLY A 175 18.41 7.61 -4.23
N SER A 176 17.50 7.70 -3.27
CA SER A 176 16.55 8.81 -3.12
C SER A 176 17.23 10.19 -3.01
N SER A 177 18.36 10.30 -2.29
CA SER A 177 19.09 11.58 -2.21
C SER A 177 19.54 12.10 -3.57
N THR A 178 19.89 11.22 -4.50
CA THR A 178 20.28 11.62 -5.86
C THR A 178 19.10 12.26 -6.61
N CYS A 179 17.89 11.73 -6.42
CA CYS A 179 16.66 12.28 -6.97
C CYS A 179 16.36 13.67 -6.39
N MET A 180 16.48 13.81 -5.07
CA MET A 180 16.16 15.05 -4.35
C MET A 180 17.07 16.24 -4.69
N VAL A 181 18.26 16.01 -5.27
CA VAL A 181 19.12 17.09 -5.79
C VAL A 181 18.41 17.91 -6.88
N CYS A 182 17.60 17.27 -7.72
CA CYS A 182 16.86 17.92 -8.81
C CYS A 182 15.39 18.16 -8.47
N HIS A 183 14.76 17.24 -7.72
CA HIS A 183 13.33 17.29 -7.41
C HIS A 183 12.99 17.99 -6.09
N GLY A 184 14.01 18.49 -5.37
CA GLY A 184 13.85 19.17 -4.08
C GLY A 184 13.76 18.20 -2.91
N LEU A 185 13.83 18.74 -1.70
CA LEU A 185 13.60 17.96 -0.49
C LEU A 185 12.12 17.58 -0.44
N HIS A 186 11.89 16.28 -0.33
CA HIS A 186 10.59 15.72 -0.62
C HIS A 186 9.91 15.28 0.69
N SER A 187 8.63 15.60 0.84
CA SER A 187 7.79 15.22 2.01
C SER A 187 7.73 13.70 2.25
N THR A 188 8.16 12.89 1.28
CA THR A 188 8.22 11.42 1.39
C THR A 188 9.07 10.95 2.56
N THR A 189 10.09 11.71 2.97
CA THR A 189 10.88 11.39 4.17
C THR A 189 10.03 11.35 5.46
N ARG A 190 8.85 11.99 5.43
CA ARG A 190 7.86 12.08 6.52
C ARG A 190 6.69 11.11 6.34
N THR A 191 6.84 10.10 5.49
CA THR A 191 5.79 9.09 5.24
C THR A 191 6.17 7.73 5.83
N ALA A 192 5.16 6.89 6.14
CA ALA A 192 5.36 5.54 6.65
C ALA A 192 6.28 4.68 5.74
N HIS A 193 6.34 4.98 4.43
CA HIS A 193 7.24 4.34 3.48
C HIS A 193 8.73 4.58 3.78
N ASN A 194 9.12 5.73 4.33
CA ASN A 194 10.53 6.06 4.62
C ASN A 194 10.93 5.85 6.09
N VAL A 195 9.96 5.73 6.99
CA VAL A 195 10.22 5.58 8.44
C VAL A 195 9.90 4.20 8.99
N GLY A 196 9.38 3.29 8.17
CA GLY A 196 8.89 1.98 8.61
C GLY A 196 9.96 1.09 9.25
N LEU A 197 11.21 1.15 8.80
CA LEU A 197 12.35 0.49 9.43
C LEU A 197 13.34 1.51 9.97
N GLN A 198 13.70 1.40 11.25
CA GLN A 198 14.63 2.33 11.91
C GLN A 198 15.65 1.60 12.75
N VAL A 199 16.84 2.18 12.84
CA VAL A 199 17.83 1.80 13.84
C VAL A 199 17.36 2.36 15.19
N PRO A 200 17.28 1.56 16.27
CA PRO A 200 16.77 2.04 17.56
C PRO A 200 17.50 3.30 18.06
N GLY A 201 16.74 4.39 18.20
CA GLY A 201 17.22 5.68 18.69
C GLY A 201 18.11 6.48 17.73
N VAL A 202 18.27 6.05 16.47
CA VAL A 202 19.06 6.77 15.43
C VAL A 202 18.28 6.81 14.12
N ARG A 203 18.32 7.96 13.45
CA ARG A 203 17.62 8.20 12.20
C ARG A 203 18.59 8.69 11.14
N SER A 204 18.38 8.24 9.91
CA SER A 204 19.08 8.85 8.76
C SER A 204 18.43 10.18 8.39
N ILE A 205 19.08 10.96 7.53
CA ILE A 205 18.52 12.22 7.02
C ILE A 205 17.26 12.02 6.15
N LEU A 206 16.96 10.77 5.77
CA LEU A 206 15.78 10.41 4.98
C LEU A 206 14.57 10.03 5.85
N GLN A 207 14.71 10.05 7.18
CA GLN A 207 13.69 9.54 8.09
C GLN A 207 13.26 10.63 9.05
N ASP A 208 12.05 11.12 8.87
CA ASP A 208 11.43 12.11 9.74
C ASP A 208 10.14 11.57 10.34
N VAL A 209 10.16 11.36 11.66
CA VAL A 209 9.06 10.81 12.43
C VAL A 209 8.25 11.87 13.15
N GLU A 210 8.50 13.17 12.95
CA GLU A 210 7.74 14.24 13.60
C GLU A 210 6.21 14.07 13.51
N PRO A 211 5.63 13.55 12.40
CA PRO A 211 4.17 13.28 12.35
C PRO A 211 3.67 12.25 13.37
N TRP A 212 4.55 11.48 13.99
CA TRP A 212 4.24 10.45 14.99
C TRP A 212 5.04 10.71 16.28
N PRO A 213 4.56 11.58 17.19
CA PRO A 213 5.31 11.95 18.40
C PRO A 213 5.63 10.77 19.32
N ASP A 214 4.80 9.72 19.27
CA ASP A 214 4.90 8.55 20.13
C ASP A 214 5.79 7.44 19.52
N PHE A 215 6.46 7.70 18.40
CA PHE A 215 7.17 6.68 17.61
C PHE A 215 8.18 5.82 18.40
N ASP A 216 8.80 6.40 19.44
CA ASP A 216 9.82 5.74 20.27
C ASP A 216 9.29 5.29 21.65
N GLU A 217 7.99 5.37 21.94
CA GLU A 217 7.43 4.99 23.26
C GLU A 217 7.77 3.54 23.64
N GLY A 218 7.77 2.63 22.66
CA GLY A 218 8.17 1.23 22.87
C GLY A 218 9.62 1.09 23.35
N LEU A 219 10.54 1.94 22.86
CA LEU A 219 11.95 1.94 23.26
C LEU A 219 12.13 2.40 24.72
N ALA A 220 11.24 3.24 25.25
CA ALA A 220 11.30 3.66 26.65
C ALA A 220 11.20 2.47 27.63
N ALA A 221 10.54 1.37 27.24
CA ALA A 221 10.46 0.16 28.05
C ALA A 221 11.83 -0.55 28.19
N PHE A 222 12.69 -0.46 27.17
CA PHE A 222 14.04 -1.00 27.22
C PHE A 222 14.93 -0.17 28.15
N ASP A 223 14.82 1.16 28.09
CA ASP A 223 15.51 2.07 29.01
C ASP A 223 15.07 1.87 30.47
N ALA A 224 13.79 1.52 30.69
CA ALA A 224 13.26 1.22 32.01
C ALA A 224 13.67 -0.17 32.55
N GLY A 225 14.22 -1.06 31.72
CA GLY A 225 14.52 -2.43 32.13
C GLY A 225 13.26 -3.28 32.35
N THR A 226 12.28 -3.16 31.46
CA THR A 226 10.98 -3.82 31.60
C THR A 226 11.07 -5.34 31.40
N THR A 227 10.30 -6.11 32.16
CA THR A 227 10.12 -7.56 31.94
C THR A 227 8.72 -7.80 31.43
N LEU A 228 8.60 -8.53 30.32
CA LEU A 228 7.33 -9.00 29.77
C LEU A 228 7.13 -10.47 30.16
N TYR A 229 5.97 -10.80 30.70
CA TYR A 229 5.59 -12.14 31.10
C TYR A 229 4.65 -12.74 30.06
N PHE A 230 5.03 -13.90 29.50
CA PHE A 230 4.21 -14.65 28.55
C PHE A 230 3.53 -15.80 29.28
N TYR A 231 2.20 -15.83 29.26
CA TYR A 231 1.39 -16.77 30.04
C TYR A 231 0.06 -17.07 29.33
N ASP A 232 -0.71 -18.02 29.87
CA ASP A 232 -1.99 -18.48 29.32
C ASP A 232 -1.91 -18.77 27.80
N CYS A 233 -0.85 -19.46 27.40
CA CYS A 233 -0.56 -19.70 25.99
C CYS A 233 -1.42 -20.82 25.39
N ASP A 234 -1.89 -20.61 24.17
CA ASP A 234 -2.60 -21.59 23.35
C ASP A 234 -1.94 -21.70 21.96
N SER A 235 -1.17 -22.78 21.77
CA SER A 235 -0.52 -23.06 20.49
C SER A 235 -1.51 -23.38 19.36
N ALA A 236 -2.75 -23.76 19.69
CA ALA A 236 -3.80 -24.05 18.72
C ALA A 236 -4.62 -22.81 18.33
N ALA A 237 -4.37 -21.65 18.96
CA ALA A 237 -5.06 -20.42 18.63
C ALA A 237 -4.84 -20.05 17.14
N PRO A 238 -5.89 -19.66 16.40
CA PRO A 238 -5.75 -19.24 15.01
C PRO A 238 -5.06 -17.87 14.85
N ASP A 239 -5.03 -17.07 15.91
CA ASP A 239 -4.35 -15.77 15.93
C ASP A 239 -2.82 -15.94 15.94
N PRO A 240 -2.04 -15.08 15.25
CA PRO A 240 -0.59 -15.02 15.39
C PRO A 240 -0.09 -14.88 16.83
N ALA A 241 -0.84 -14.21 17.70
CA ALA A 241 -0.58 -14.16 19.14
C ALA A 241 -1.05 -15.46 19.80
N LYS A 242 -0.13 -16.19 20.41
CA LYS A 242 -0.36 -17.47 21.10
C LYS A 242 -0.46 -17.29 22.62
N CYS A 243 0.18 -16.28 23.18
CA CYS A 243 0.24 -16.02 24.61
C CYS A 243 -0.40 -14.67 24.99
N ALA A 244 -0.94 -14.61 26.19
CA ALA A 244 -1.14 -13.33 26.86
C ALA A 244 0.21 -12.74 27.29
N VAL A 245 0.32 -11.41 27.26
CA VAL A 245 1.51 -10.66 27.65
C VAL A 245 1.13 -9.61 28.68
N ASP A 246 1.91 -9.52 29.77
CA ASP A 246 1.77 -8.46 30.78
C ASP A 246 3.15 -7.99 31.26
N VAL A 247 3.21 -6.75 31.73
CA VAL A 247 4.39 -6.13 32.35
C VAL A 247 4.45 -6.42 33.86
N ALA A 248 3.32 -6.81 34.45
CA ALA A 248 3.25 -7.27 35.82
C ALA A 248 3.26 -8.80 35.88
N ALA A 249 4.00 -9.37 36.84
CA ALA A 249 4.04 -10.81 37.03
C ALA A 249 2.64 -11.37 37.32
N PRO A 250 2.11 -12.30 36.50
CA PRO A 250 0.77 -12.84 36.70
C PRO A 250 0.74 -13.82 37.87
N ALA A 251 -0.46 -14.06 38.42
CA ALA A 251 -0.68 -15.04 39.49
C ALA A 251 -0.83 -16.49 38.96
N VAL A 252 -0.52 -16.72 37.68
CA VAL A 252 -0.56 -18.02 36.99
C VAL A 252 0.84 -18.43 36.54
N ALA A 253 0.97 -19.63 35.98
CA ALA A 253 2.26 -20.09 35.47
C ALA A 253 2.69 -19.26 34.25
N VAL A 254 3.95 -18.82 34.27
CA VAL A 254 4.60 -18.11 33.16
C VAL A 254 5.34 -19.14 32.31
N ALA A 255 5.13 -19.10 31.00
CA ALA A 255 5.82 -19.99 30.06
C ALA A 255 7.29 -19.55 29.89
N PHE A 256 7.49 -18.26 29.62
CA PHE A 256 8.80 -17.61 29.53
C PHE A 256 8.65 -16.09 29.74
N THR A 257 9.77 -15.38 29.90
CA THR A 257 9.79 -13.92 29.98
C THR A 257 10.71 -13.31 28.94
N LEU A 258 10.42 -12.08 28.53
CA LEU A 258 11.31 -11.23 27.74
C LEU A 258 11.76 -10.03 28.59
N ASP A 259 13.05 -9.97 28.86
CA ASP A 259 13.69 -8.88 29.58
C ASP A 259 14.21 -7.85 28.58
N LEU A 260 13.51 -6.72 28.46
CA LEU A 260 13.86 -5.61 27.57
C LEU A 260 14.92 -4.75 28.24
N ARG A 261 16.06 -4.55 27.58
CA ARG A 261 17.21 -3.87 28.17
C ARG A 261 17.89 -2.91 27.21
N ARG A 262 18.39 -1.81 27.76
CA ARG A 262 19.30 -0.89 27.10
C ARG A 262 20.65 -0.90 27.82
N ASP A 263 21.75 -1.02 27.07
CA ASP A 263 23.11 -0.85 27.58
C ASP A 263 23.52 0.64 27.53
N PRO A 264 23.67 1.34 28.66
CA PRO A 264 24.08 2.74 28.68
C PRO A 264 25.56 2.95 28.31
N GLY A 265 26.36 1.88 28.25
CA GLY A 265 27.76 1.91 27.82
C GLY A 265 27.94 1.96 26.30
N LEU A 266 26.89 1.66 25.54
CA LEU A 266 26.89 1.73 24.08
C LEU A 266 26.09 2.95 23.59
N PRO A 267 26.55 3.63 22.52
CA PRO A 267 25.78 4.71 21.92
C PRO A 267 24.52 4.17 21.25
N LEU A 268 23.50 5.02 21.10
CA LEU A 268 22.29 4.69 20.34
C LEU A 268 22.68 4.24 18.92
N GLY A 269 21.94 3.28 18.39
CA GLY A 269 22.17 2.66 17.09
C GLY A 269 23.41 1.76 16.97
N ALA A 270 24.22 1.63 18.03
CA ALA A 270 25.19 0.53 18.06
C ALA A 270 24.47 -0.81 18.26
N ILE A 271 24.91 -1.83 17.54
CA ILE A 271 24.42 -3.20 17.74
C ILE A 271 24.71 -3.62 19.20
N GLY A 272 23.67 -4.11 19.87
CA GLY A 272 23.70 -4.48 21.28
C GLY A 272 23.41 -3.34 22.25
N ALA A 273 23.20 -2.10 21.78
CA ALA A 273 22.74 -1.00 22.63
C ALA A 273 21.33 -1.25 23.18
N TYR A 274 20.46 -1.86 22.38
CA TYR A 274 19.16 -2.39 22.79
C TYR A 274 19.19 -3.90 22.59
N TYR A 275 18.65 -4.66 23.54
CA TYR A 275 18.61 -6.12 23.47
C TYR A 275 17.45 -6.69 24.30
N VAL A 276 17.08 -7.92 23.98
CA VAL A 276 16.10 -8.73 24.70
C VAL A 276 16.80 -9.96 25.27
N GLU A 277 16.58 -10.26 26.55
CA GLU A 277 16.94 -11.55 27.14
C GLU A 277 15.67 -12.41 27.27
N MET A 278 15.62 -13.54 26.57
CA MET A 278 14.54 -14.52 26.68
C MET A 278 14.85 -15.53 27.78
N VAL A 279 13.89 -15.80 28.66
CA VAL A 279 14.11 -16.62 29.86
C VAL A 279 12.99 -17.63 30.09
N ASP A 280 13.33 -18.92 30.10
CA ASP A 280 12.45 -20.06 30.42
C ASP A 280 13.05 -20.99 31.51
N GLY A 281 14.14 -20.55 32.15
CA GLY A 281 15.03 -21.37 32.97
C GLY A 281 16.45 -21.42 32.41
N THR A 282 16.58 -21.19 31.10
CA THR A 282 17.81 -20.73 30.44
C THR A 282 17.71 -19.22 30.17
N THR A 283 18.80 -18.59 29.71
CA THR A 283 18.77 -17.19 29.28
C THR A 283 19.49 -17.07 27.95
N GLU A 284 18.77 -16.57 26.94
CA GLU A 284 19.29 -16.31 25.60
C GLU A 284 19.15 -14.82 25.27
N ARG A 285 20.20 -14.21 24.75
CA ARG A 285 20.23 -12.78 24.42
C ARG A 285 20.11 -12.57 22.91
N TYR A 286 19.28 -11.60 22.53
CA TYR A 286 19.08 -11.15 21.16
C TYR A 286 19.24 -9.64 21.08
N ASP A 287 20.18 -9.16 20.26
CA ASP A 287 20.37 -7.72 20.06
C ASP A 287 19.27 -7.18 19.13
N VAL A 288 18.64 -6.07 19.53
CA VAL A 288 17.65 -5.38 18.71
C VAL A 288 18.39 -4.47 17.73
N VAL A 289 18.36 -4.84 16.46
CA VAL A 289 19.11 -4.14 15.39
C VAL A 289 18.22 -3.16 14.62
N LEU A 290 16.94 -3.46 14.48
CA LEU A 290 15.96 -2.59 13.83
C LEU A 290 14.62 -2.61 14.57
N THR A 291 13.89 -1.50 14.52
CA THR A 291 12.45 -1.45 14.79
C THR A 291 11.69 -1.45 13.47
N TYR A 292 10.54 -2.13 13.42
CA TYR A 292 9.67 -2.24 12.26
C TYR A 292 8.25 -1.76 12.58
N GLY A 293 7.70 -0.83 11.80
CA GLY A 293 6.38 -0.22 12.02
C GLY A 293 6.51 1.21 12.57
N GLY A 294 5.87 1.49 13.71
CA GLY A 294 5.79 2.82 14.33
C GLY A 294 4.65 3.67 13.75
N ALA A 295 4.71 3.95 12.45
CA ALA A 295 3.77 4.84 11.77
C ALA A 295 2.33 4.29 11.62
N LEU A 296 2.12 2.98 11.83
CA LEU A 296 0.84 2.27 11.63
C LEU A 296 0.28 1.69 12.94
N GLY A 297 0.41 2.41 14.05
CA GLY A 297 -0.25 2.04 15.31
C GLY A 297 0.36 0.84 16.05
N LYS A 298 1.44 0.24 15.52
CA LYS A 298 2.21 -0.83 16.15
C LYS A 298 3.70 -0.77 15.78
N GLN A 299 4.57 -1.30 16.63
CA GLN A 299 6.01 -1.45 16.39
C GLN A 299 6.49 -2.84 16.83
N GLN A 300 7.33 -3.44 16.01
CA GLN A 300 7.99 -4.73 16.20
C GLN A 300 9.51 -4.53 16.21
N TYR A 301 10.25 -5.56 16.62
CA TYR A 301 11.68 -5.48 16.86
C TYR A 301 12.39 -6.63 16.16
N LEU A 302 13.49 -6.34 15.48
CA LEU A 302 14.25 -7.32 14.72
C LEU A 302 15.58 -7.62 15.41
N THR A 303 15.96 -8.90 15.40
CA THR A 303 17.31 -9.39 15.70
C THR A 303 17.95 -9.94 14.43
N ARG A 304 19.26 -10.16 14.44
CA ARG A 304 19.97 -10.87 13.37
C ARG A 304 20.72 -12.10 13.87
N ARG A 305 20.92 -13.06 12.97
CA ARG A 305 21.73 -14.28 13.15
C ARG A 305 22.77 -14.37 12.05
N SER A 306 23.97 -14.80 12.38
CA SER A 306 25.01 -15.10 11.38
C SER A 306 24.73 -16.41 10.67
N ASN A 307 24.85 -16.38 9.34
CA ASN A 307 24.78 -17.53 8.47
C ASN A 307 26.14 -18.25 8.38
N PRO A 308 26.18 -19.52 7.94
CA PRO A 308 27.43 -20.27 7.83
C PRO A 308 28.49 -19.65 6.92
N ASP A 309 28.08 -18.85 5.94
CA ASP A 309 28.97 -18.14 5.01
C ASP A 309 29.44 -16.76 5.53
N GLY A 310 28.94 -16.33 6.70
CA GLY A 310 29.26 -15.05 7.32
C GLY A 310 28.28 -13.92 7.02
N SER A 311 27.28 -14.14 6.14
CA SER A 311 26.15 -13.20 5.95
C SER A 311 25.20 -13.20 7.16
N PHE A 312 24.13 -12.40 7.11
CA PHE A 312 23.15 -12.31 8.19
C PHE A 312 21.72 -12.56 7.70
N SER A 313 20.94 -13.29 8.49
CA SER A 313 19.48 -13.35 8.38
C SER A 313 18.85 -12.59 9.54
N TYR A 314 17.74 -11.89 9.29
CA TYR A 314 17.03 -11.08 10.26
C TYR A 314 15.70 -11.72 10.63
N PHE A 315 15.28 -11.58 11.89
CA PHE A 315 14.07 -12.20 12.40
C PHE A 315 13.31 -11.22 13.29
N VAL A 316 11.99 -11.20 13.14
CA VAL A 316 11.11 -10.44 14.04
C VAL A 316 11.02 -11.20 15.37
N LEU A 317 11.35 -10.50 16.46
CA LEU A 317 11.25 -11.00 17.83
C LEU A 317 9.79 -11.18 18.24
N PRO A 318 9.49 -12.04 19.25
CA PRO A 318 8.13 -12.44 19.57
C PRO A 318 7.33 -11.41 20.38
N LEU A 319 7.54 -10.13 20.12
CA LEU A 319 6.88 -9.04 20.81
C LEU A 319 6.51 -7.90 19.87
N GLN A 320 5.39 -7.26 20.19
CA GLN A 320 4.89 -6.09 19.52
C GLN A 320 4.42 -5.07 20.54
N TYR A 321 4.74 -3.80 20.31
CA TYR A 321 4.20 -2.66 21.03
C TYR A 321 3.08 -2.03 20.21
N ASN A 322 1.92 -1.79 20.81
CA ASN A 322 0.81 -1.11 20.16
C ASN A 322 0.62 0.28 20.74
N TYR A 323 0.48 1.29 19.88
CA TYR A 323 0.22 2.68 20.29
C TYR A 323 -1.27 2.92 20.58
N GLN A 324 -2.15 2.10 20.01
CA GLN A 324 -3.61 2.21 20.16
C GLN A 324 -4.25 0.83 20.18
N GLY A 325 -5.36 0.64 20.90
CA GLY A 325 -6.17 -0.57 20.82
C GLY A 325 -6.79 -1.09 22.13
N ASP A 326 -7.20 -2.35 22.10
CA ASP A 326 -8.02 -3.08 23.08
C ASP A 326 -7.26 -3.63 24.29
N PHE A 327 -6.31 -2.86 24.83
CA PHE A 327 -5.41 -3.37 25.85
C PHE A 327 -5.61 -2.84 27.26
N THR A 328 -5.36 -3.73 28.22
CA THR A 328 -4.94 -3.41 29.59
C THR A 328 -3.46 -3.01 29.68
N ASN A 329 -2.61 -3.50 28.75
CA ASN A 329 -1.22 -3.09 28.55
C ASN A 329 -0.83 -3.11 27.05
N ALA A 330 0.03 -2.17 26.63
CA ALA A 330 0.38 -1.94 25.22
C ALA A 330 1.19 -3.07 24.55
N TRP A 331 1.63 -4.08 25.29
CA TRP A 331 2.43 -5.18 24.75
C TRP A 331 1.57 -6.34 24.29
N ARG A 332 2.01 -6.98 23.20
CA ARG A 332 1.37 -8.14 22.58
C ARG A 332 2.40 -9.17 22.20
N ASP A 333 1.98 -10.42 22.27
CA ASP A 333 2.70 -11.52 21.62
C ASP A 333 2.62 -11.35 20.11
N TYR A 334 3.72 -11.69 19.44
CA TYR A 334 3.78 -11.82 18.00
C TYR A 334 4.50 -13.11 17.62
N ARG A 335 3.76 -14.16 17.26
CA ARG A 335 4.34 -15.41 16.77
C ARG A 335 5.34 -16.06 17.73
N SER A 336 5.06 -16.09 19.03
CA SER A 336 5.90 -16.83 19.99
C SER A 336 6.04 -18.32 19.64
N ASP A 337 5.14 -18.90 18.82
CA ASP A 337 5.28 -20.26 18.28
C ASP A 337 6.60 -20.49 17.53
N LEU A 338 7.20 -19.44 16.98
CA LEU A 338 8.49 -19.51 16.30
C LEU A 338 9.68 -19.53 17.27
N TRP A 339 9.46 -19.08 18.50
CA TRP A 339 10.51 -18.84 19.51
C TRP A 339 10.35 -19.72 20.76
N TYR A 340 9.23 -20.42 20.89
CA TYR A 340 8.93 -21.30 22.01
C TYR A 340 8.22 -22.57 21.54
N ASP A 341 8.81 -23.72 21.84
CA ASP A 341 8.16 -25.01 21.65
C ASP A 341 7.26 -25.30 22.86
N PHE A 342 5.95 -25.15 22.65
CA PHE A 342 4.93 -25.36 23.68
C PHE A 342 4.81 -26.81 24.15
N ASP A 343 5.19 -27.79 23.32
CA ASP A 343 5.15 -29.21 23.69
C ASP A 343 6.39 -29.60 24.50
N ALA A 344 7.56 -29.06 24.12
CA ALA A 344 8.81 -29.26 24.86
C ALA A 344 8.95 -28.35 26.09
N ASN A 345 8.14 -27.30 26.17
CA ASN A 345 8.21 -26.23 27.18
C ASN A 345 9.61 -25.63 27.25
N ALA A 346 10.14 -25.24 26.08
CA ALA A 346 11.50 -24.75 25.92
C ALA A 346 11.60 -23.68 24.82
N LEU A 347 12.50 -22.72 25.02
CA LEU A 347 12.89 -21.76 23.99
C LEU A 347 13.49 -22.47 22.77
N GLN A 348 13.20 -21.91 21.59
CA GLN A 348 13.74 -22.34 20.32
C GLN A 348 14.02 -21.11 19.44
N GLN A 349 14.64 -21.35 18.27
CA GLN A 349 14.86 -20.31 17.27
C GLN A 349 14.06 -20.61 16.00
N PRO A 350 13.59 -19.57 15.31
CA PRO A 350 12.96 -19.73 14.00
C PRO A 350 13.95 -20.33 12.99
N GLY A 351 13.41 -21.17 12.10
CA GLY A 351 14.12 -21.62 10.90
C GLY A 351 14.33 -20.47 9.92
N ASP A 352 15.33 -20.60 9.04
CA ASP A 352 15.71 -19.55 8.08
C ASP A 352 14.56 -19.10 7.18
N VAL A 353 13.60 -19.99 6.94
CA VAL A 353 12.44 -19.71 6.10
C VAL A 353 11.50 -18.63 6.67
N GLU A 354 11.61 -18.33 7.97
CA GLU A 354 10.87 -17.27 8.66
C GLU A 354 11.67 -15.96 8.74
N SER A 355 12.77 -15.84 7.99
CA SER A 355 13.57 -14.61 7.98
C SER A 355 12.79 -13.43 7.40
N PHE A 356 13.08 -12.24 7.91
CA PHE A 356 12.54 -10.98 7.40
C PHE A 356 12.99 -10.74 5.95
N ASP A 357 14.18 -11.21 5.60
CA ASP A 357 14.83 -11.07 4.30
C ASP A 357 13.92 -11.52 3.15
N ASN A 358 13.45 -12.76 3.18
CA ASN A 358 12.62 -13.34 2.12
C ASN A 358 11.10 -13.17 2.32
N ASN A 359 10.65 -12.70 3.50
CA ASN A 359 9.24 -12.51 3.80
C ASN A 359 8.77 -11.05 3.78
N CYS A 360 9.68 -10.09 3.97
CA CYS A 360 9.30 -8.69 4.22
C CYS A 360 10.19 -7.69 3.48
N ALA A 361 11.51 -7.90 3.46
CA ALA A 361 12.46 -6.89 3.00
C ALA A 361 12.19 -6.40 1.56
N GLY A 362 11.73 -7.26 0.64
CA GLY A 362 11.40 -6.84 -0.73
C GLY A 362 10.33 -5.75 -0.87
N CYS A 363 9.34 -5.72 0.04
CA CYS A 363 8.33 -4.65 0.07
C CYS A 363 8.85 -3.39 0.77
N HIS A 364 9.93 -3.51 1.56
CA HIS A 364 10.46 -2.45 2.39
C HIS A 364 11.78 -1.87 1.89
N PHE A 365 12.48 -2.48 0.94
CA PHE A 365 13.81 -2.04 0.53
C PHE A 365 13.79 -1.39 -0.84
N THR A 366 14.60 -0.34 -1.02
CA THR A 366 14.85 0.24 -2.34
C THR A 366 16.00 -0.50 -3.02
N GLY A 367 15.73 -1.10 -4.19
CA GLY A 367 16.71 -1.93 -4.90
C GLY A 367 17.05 -3.22 -4.17
N TYR A 368 16.00 -3.87 -3.64
CA TYR A 368 16.07 -5.17 -2.97
C TYR A 368 16.82 -6.22 -3.78
N GLN A 369 17.69 -6.95 -3.11
CA GLN A 369 18.39 -8.14 -3.59
C GLN A 369 18.29 -9.24 -2.54
N LEU A 370 18.28 -10.50 -2.97
CA LEU A 370 18.18 -11.66 -2.08
C LEU A 370 19.09 -12.79 -2.51
N ASP A 371 19.98 -13.17 -1.62
CA ASP A 371 20.83 -14.35 -1.73
C ASP A 371 20.51 -15.39 -0.65
N GLY A 372 20.99 -16.62 -0.86
CA GLY A 372 20.90 -17.69 0.13
C GLY A 372 19.74 -18.68 -0.10
N SER A 373 19.36 -19.39 0.96
CA SER A 373 18.28 -20.40 0.96
C SER A 373 17.88 -20.81 2.37
N ASP A 374 16.77 -21.53 2.52
CA ASP A 374 16.34 -22.13 3.80
C ASP A 374 17.39 -23.03 4.47
N ALA A 375 18.36 -23.54 3.71
CA ALA A 375 19.44 -24.39 4.24
C ALA A 375 20.71 -23.61 4.58
N GLN A 376 20.88 -22.41 4.02
CA GLN A 376 22.09 -21.60 4.16
C GLN A 376 21.87 -20.34 4.99
N GLY A 377 20.61 -20.00 5.28
CA GLY A 377 20.22 -18.66 5.66
C GLY A 377 19.94 -17.80 4.43
N TRP A 378 18.99 -16.89 4.56
CA TRP A 378 18.70 -15.86 3.56
C TRP A 378 19.42 -14.57 3.94
N SER A 379 19.91 -13.83 2.96
CA SER A 379 20.54 -12.52 3.17
C SER A 379 19.99 -11.54 2.16
N ALA A 380 19.22 -10.56 2.64
CA ALA A 380 18.80 -9.45 1.80
C ALA A 380 19.85 -8.35 1.78
N ALA A 381 19.82 -7.53 0.73
CA ALA A 381 20.55 -6.28 0.60
C ALA A 381 19.67 -5.23 -0.09
N ALA A 382 20.05 -3.96 0.04
CA ALA A 382 19.40 -2.83 -0.62
C ALA A 382 20.40 -1.93 -1.32
N THR A 383 19.90 -0.88 -1.96
CA THR A 383 20.77 0.10 -2.63
C THR A 383 21.66 0.80 -1.60
N VAL A 384 22.98 0.66 -1.77
CA VAL A 384 23.97 1.37 -0.96
C VAL A 384 23.86 2.88 -1.19
N ALA A 385 23.73 3.64 -0.11
CA ALA A 385 23.68 5.10 -0.16
C ALA A 385 24.27 5.69 1.12
N ALA A 386 25.03 6.79 1.01
CA ALA A 386 25.72 7.40 2.16
C ALA A 386 24.74 7.90 3.25
N ASP A 387 23.51 8.16 2.87
CA ASP A 387 22.36 8.58 3.67
C ASP A 387 21.40 7.42 4.01
N GLY A 388 21.79 6.19 3.69
CA GLY A 388 21.11 4.96 4.10
C GLY A 388 20.98 4.86 5.62
N ALA A 389 19.95 4.13 6.06
CA ALA A 389 19.60 4.06 7.48
C ALA A 389 20.41 3.00 8.23
N PHE A 390 20.84 1.94 7.55
CA PHE A 390 21.49 0.79 8.20
C PHE A 390 22.37 0.02 7.22
N ASP A 391 23.47 -0.54 7.71
CA ASP A 391 24.34 -1.51 7.02
C ASP A 391 23.76 -2.91 7.28
N TYR A 392 22.83 -3.31 6.42
CA TYR A 392 22.00 -4.49 6.59
C TYR A 392 22.76 -5.76 6.22
N ASP A 393 23.52 -5.74 5.12
CA ASP A 393 24.36 -6.89 4.71
C ASP A 393 25.67 -7.01 5.51
N GLY A 394 26.08 -5.96 6.21
CA GLY A 394 27.26 -5.94 7.08
C GLY A 394 28.58 -5.70 6.34
N ASP A 395 28.54 -5.17 5.11
CA ASP A 395 29.72 -4.87 4.30
C ASP A 395 30.42 -3.56 4.69
N GLY A 396 29.85 -2.82 5.65
CA GLY A 396 30.35 -1.56 6.16
C GLY A 396 29.78 -0.34 5.45
N LYS A 397 28.77 -0.49 4.59
CA LYS A 397 28.12 0.61 3.87
C LYS A 397 26.62 0.67 4.21
N PRO A 398 26.10 1.86 4.55
CA PRO A 398 24.67 2.01 4.81
C PRO A 398 23.84 1.86 3.52
N GLU A 399 22.63 1.35 3.69
CA GLU A 399 21.70 1.00 2.61
C GLU A 399 20.30 1.60 2.82
N LEU A 400 19.54 1.70 1.73
CA LEU A 400 18.17 2.22 1.68
C LEU A 400 17.14 1.15 2.06
N ILE A 401 17.13 0.76 3.34
CA ILE A 401 16.23 -0.24 3.93
C ILE A 401 14.77 0.23 4.12
N ASN A 402 14.32 1.22 3.35
CA ASN A 402 12.95 1.73 3.33
C ASN A 402 12.48 1.94 1.87
N THR A 403 11.18 2.17 1.66
CA THR A 403 10.56 2.35 0.35
C THR A 403 10.79 3.77 -0.17
N GLY A 404 11.82 3.93 -1.01
CA GLY A 404 12.24 5.19 -1.63
C GLY A 404 11.68 5.41 -3.03
N CYS A 405 12.15 6.47 -3.70
CA CYS A 405 11.63 6.91 -5.00
C CYS A 405 11.63 5.78 -6.04
N GLU A 406 12.74 5.05 -6.13
CA GLU A 406 12.97 4.05 -7.17
C GLU A 406 12.16 2.75 -6.96
N ALA A 407 11.54 2.55 -5.78
CA ALA A 407 10.59 1.46 -5.58
C ALA A 407 9.28 1.66 -6.37
N CYS A 408 8.90 2.92 -6.66
CA CYS A 408 7.70 3.26 -7.43
C CYS A 408 8.01 3.79 -8.83
N HIS A 409 9.25 4.21 -9.09
CA HIS A 409 9.68 4.80 -10.36
C HIS A 409 10.67 3.94 -11.15
N GLY A 410 11.23 2.90 -10.53
CA GLY A 410 12.29 2.06 -11.09
C GLY A 410 13.69 2.70 -10.98
N PRO A 411 14.74 1.98 -11.40
CA PRO A 411 16.12 2.45 -11.33
C PRO A 411 16.37 3.74 -12.14
N GLY A 412 17.01 4.74 -11.54
CA GLY A 412 17.11 6.09 -12.08
C GLY A 412 18.40 6.44 -12.83
N SER A 413 19.38 5.54 -12.94
CA SER A 413 20.70 5.86 -13.55
C SER A 413 20.62 6.43 -14.97
N GLU A 414 19.85 5.82 -15.87
CA GLU A 414 19.69 6.29 -17.25
C GLU A 414 18.93 7.62 -17.32
N HIS A 415 17.98 7.84 -16.41
CA HIS A 415 17.28 9.12 -16.28
C HIS A 415 18.25 10.26 -15.91
N LEU A 416 19.23 10.01 -15.05
CA LEU A 416 20.26 10.98 -14.71
C LEU A 416 21.16 11.35 -15.90
N GLU A 417 21.31 10.47 -16.89
CA GLU A 417 22.13 10.74 -18.07
C GLU A 417 21.41 11.65 -19.08
N GLN A 418 20.07 11.69 -19.05
CA GLN A 418 19.24 12.48 -19.96
C GLN A 418 18.94 13.91 -19.45
N ARG A 419 19.58 14.35 -18.36
CA ARG A 419 19.35 15.68 -17.77
C ARG A 419 19.57 16.82 -18.78
N PRO A 420 18.73 17.88 -18.77
CA PRO A 420 17.61 18.13 -17.84
C PRO A 420 16.25 17.56 -18.30
N GLN A 421 16.20 16.80 -19.40
CA GLN A 421 14.96 16.33 -20.04
C GLN A 421 14.65 14.90 -19.58
N GLY A 422 13.67 14.74 -18.71
CA GLY A 422 13.38 13.48 -18.03
C GLY A 422 12.72 12.42 -18.91
N SER A 423 13.48 11.39 -19.29
CA SER A 423 13.00 10.12 -19.87
C SER A 423 13.65 8.93 -19.12
N ASN A 424 13.46 7.69 -19.58
CA ASN A 424 14.04 6.46 -19.01
C ASN A 424 13.71 6.22 -17.52
N ILE A 425 12.56 6.70 -17.07
CA ILE A 425 12.03 6.43 -15.72
C ILE A 425 10.52 6.24 -15.79
N VAL A 426 9.97 5.41 -14.91
CA VAL A 426 8.53 5.18 -14.88
C VAL A 426 7.82 6.38 -14.26
N SER A 427 6.74 6.82 -14.89
CA SER A 427 5.84 7.85 -14.40
C SER A 427 4.47 7.22 -14.11
N PRO A 428 4.16 6.84 -12.85
CA PRO A 428 2.95 6.09 -12.51
C PRO A 428 1.65 6.72 -13.02
N GLY A 429 1.55 8.06 -13.01
CA GLY A 429 0.38 8.79 -13.50
C GLY A 429 0.11 8.63 -15.01
N LEU A 430 1.12 8.26 -15.80
CA LEU A 430 1.03 8.10 -17.26
C LEU A 430 0.81 6.65 -17.70
N LEU A 431 0.75 5.70 -16.76
CA LEU A 431 0.46 4.30 -17.06
C LEU A 431 -1.03 4.05 -17.26
N THR A 432 -1.39 2.94 -17.90
CA THR A 432 -2.74 2.38 -17.80
C THR A 432 -3.16 2.21 -16.32
N PRO A 433 -4.46 2.31 -16.01
CA PRO A 433 -4.96 2.13 -14.64
C PRO A 433 -4.49 0.83 -13.97
N GLY A 434 -4.56 -0.31 -14.69
CA GLY A 434 -4.14 -1.62 -14.19
C GLY A 434 -2.67 -1.65 -13.77
N ARG A 435 -1.77 -1.19 -14.64
CA ARG A 435 -0.32 -1.12 -14.36
C ARG A 435 0.02 -0.19 -13.20
N GLN A 436 -0.65 0.96 -13.08
CA GLN A 436 -0.42 1.86 -11.95
C GLN A 436 -0.88 1.21 -10.64
N ALA A 437 -2.05 0.56 -10.63
CA ALA A 437 -2.53 -0.14 -9.45
C ALA A 437 -1.60 -1.30 -9.05
N ALA A 438 -1.01 -2.00 -10.03
CA ALA A 438 -0.06 -3.09 -9.78
C ALA A 438 1.25 -2.63 -9.11
N ILE A 439 1.69 -1.37 -9.30
CA ILE A 439 2.84 -0.81 -8.55
C ILE A 439 2.56 -0.90 -7.05
N CYS A 440 1.40 -0.40 -6.61
CA CYS A 440 1.00 -0.46 -5.20
C CYS A 440 0.69 -1.89 -4.77
N GLY A 441 0.03 -2.65 -5.65
CA GLY A 441 -0.36 -4.05 -5.43
C GLY A 441 0.80 -5.00 -5.20
N SER A 442 1.99 -4.68 -5.67
CA SER A 442 3.21 -5.47 -5.41
C SER A 442 3.55 -5.57 -3.91
N CYS A 443 3.07 -4.63 -3.08
CA CYS A 443 3.27 -4.63 -1.63
C CYS A 443 1.94 -4.65 -0.85
N HIS A 444 0.90 -3.95 -1.34
CA HIS A 444 -0.41 -3.83 -0.72
C HIS A 444 -1.38 -4.96 -1.13
N SER A 445 -0.85 -6.17 -1.25
CA SER A 445 -1.61 -7.41 -1.41
C SER A 445 -0.92 -8.56 -0.67
N ARG A 446 -1.61 -9.71 -0.51
CA ARG A 446 -1.10 -10.89 0.24
C ARG A 446 -0.65 -12.07 -0.67
N PRO A 447 0.20 -11.87 -1.69
CA PRO A 447 0.59 -12.94 -2.58
C PRO A 447 1.51 -13.94 -1.88
N ILE A 448 1.76 -15.07 -2.55
CA ILE A 448 2.90 -15.93 -2.28
C ILE A 448 3.76 -15.95 -3.54
N GLY A 449 5.05 -15.64 -3.40
CA GLY A 449 6.01 -15.62 -4.49
C GLY A 449 6.33 -17.00 -5.07
N ILE A 450 7.05 -17.03 -6.18
CA ILE A 450 7.68 -18.27 -6.70
C ILE A 450 9.18 -18.35 -6.37
N GLY A 451 9.82 -17.22 -6.05
CA GLY A 451 11.18 -17.14 -5.48
C GLY A 451 11.21 -17.11 -3.95
N GLY A 452 12.41 -16.93 -3.39
CA GLY A 452 12.64 -16.69 -1.96
C GLY A 452 12.10 -17.78 -1.03
N GLY A 453 12.03 -19.03 -1.49
CA GLY A 453 11.44 -20.14 -0.73
C GLY A 453 9.91 -20.16 -0.74
N THR A 454 9.26 -19.52 -1.72
CA THR A 454 7.80 -19.50 -1.92
C THR A 454 7.08 -18.86 -0.72
N ARG A 455 7.40 -17.60 -0.47
CA ARG A 455 7.01 -16.84 0.74
C ARG A 455 6.20 -15.58 0.42
N GLY A 456 5.92 -14.76 1.43
CA GLY A 456 4.96 -13.63 1.34
C GLY A 456 5.33 -12.50 0.38
N LEU A 457 6.56 -12.47 -0.15
CA LEU A 457 6.99 -11.52 -1.18
C LEU A 457 6.69 -12.08 -2.59
N PRO A 458 6.22 -11.27 -3.55
CA PRO A 458 5.98 -11.70 -4.93
C PRO A 458 7.29 -11.77 -5.74
N LEU A 459 8.23 -12.60 -5.30
CA LEU A 459 9.51 -12.76 -5.97
C LEU A 459 9.38 -13.69 -7.19
N SER A 460 10.05 -13.31 -8.29
CA SER A 460 10.26 -14.17 -9.46
C SER A 460 11.12 -15.39 -9.10
N ALA A 461 11.27 -16.33 -10.03
CA ALA A 461 12.17 -17.48 -9.84
C ALA A 461 13.65 -17.06 -9.62
N ASP A 462 14.01 -15.86 -10.07
CA ASP A 462 15.34 -15.26 -9.91
C ASP A 462 15.44 -14.36 -8.66
N ASN A 463 14.47 -14.47 -7.74
CA ASN A 463 14.37 -13.69 -6.51
C ASN A 463 14.18 -12.18 -6.68
N GLU A 464 13.65 -11.74 -7.83
CA GLU A 464 13.44 -10.33 -8.12
C GLU A 464 12.02 -9.88 -7.78
N MET A 465 11.89 -8.67 -7.21
CA MET A 465 10.59 -8.01 -7.09
C MET A 465 10.02 -7.68 -8.48
N PRO A 466 8.69 -7.57 -8.63
CA PRO A 466 8.08 -7.20 -9.90
C PRO A 466 8.60 -5.84 -10.40
N ARG A 467 8.90 -5.76 -11.69
CA ARG A 467 9.29 -4.49 -12.31
C ARG A 467 8.18 -3.45 -12.17
N VAL A 468 8.57 -2.18 -11.98
CA VAL A 468 7.61 -1.08 -11.91
C VAL A 468 6.85 -0.96 -13.24
N GLY A 469 5.51 -0.88 -13.16
CA GLY A 469 4.64 -0.82 -14.33
C GLY A 469 4.39 -2.18 -15.01
N ILE A 470 4.68 -3.30 -14.32
CA ILE A 470 4.21 -4.63 -14.70
C ILE A 470 2.67 -4.65 -14.82
N ARG A 471 2.14 -5.44 -15.76
CA ARG A 471 0.69 -5.69 -15.84
C ARG A 471 0.31 -6.85 -14.94
N ARG A 472 -0.94 -6.93 -14.50
CA ARG A 472 -1.41 -7.93 -13.54
C ARG A 472 -1.25 -9.36 -14.07
N ALA A 473 -1.49 -9.60 -15.35
CA ALA A 473 -1.28 -10.93 -15.94
C ALA A 473 0.17 -11.42 -15.82
N GLU A 474 1.14 -10.54 -16.10
CA GLU A 474 2.59 -10.83 -15.99
C GLU A 474 3.00 -11.01 -14.52
N PHE A 475 2.47 -10.16 -13.62
CA PHE A 475 2.66 -10.29 -12.17
C PHE A 475 2.18 -11.64 -11.65
N ALA A 476 0.95 -12.04 -11.99
CA ALA A 476 0.40 -13.31 -11.58
C ALA A 476 1.31 -14.47 -12.04
N GLN A 477 1.57 -14.54 -13.35
CA GLN A 477 2.27 -15.67 -13.96
C GLN A 477 3.74 -15.80 -13.56
N ASN A 478 4.46 -14.68 -13.46
CA ASN A 478 5.92 -14.68 -13.34
C ASN A 478 6.43 -14.43 -11.91
N HIS A 479 5.56 -13.99 -11.00
CA HIS A 479 5.97 -13.62 -9.65
C HIS A 479 5.21 -14.33 -8.54
N THR A 480 4.13 -15.07 -8.83
CA THR A 480 3.27 -15.61 -7.77
C THR A 480 2.91 -17.08 -7.96
N SER A 481 2.86 -17.81 -6.84
CA SER A 481 2.16 -19.09 -6.70
C SER A 481 0.75 -18.90 -6.12
N ARG A 482 0.49 -17.74 -5.48
CA ARG A 482 -0.83 -17.25 -5.08
C ARG A 482 -0.88 -15.74 -5.30
N VAL A 483 -1.85 -15.23 -6.05
CA VAL A 483 -1.88 -13.82 -6.50
C VAL A 483 -2.37 -12.85 -5.42
N SER A 484 -3.15 -13.33 -4.46
CA SER A 484 -3.80 -12.53 -3.40
C SER A 484 -3.82 -13.31 -2.08
N GLY A 485 -4.44 -12.77 -1.03
CA GLY A 485 -4.65 -13.47 0.23
C GLY A 485 -5.44 -14.76 0.08
N ALA A 486 -5.26 -15.66 1.05
CA ALA A 486 -6.02 -16.90 1.12
C ALA A 486 -7.47 -16.64 1.57
N PRO A 487 -8.42 -17.57 1.35
CA PRO A 487 -9.80 -17.40 1.78
C PRO A 487 -9.97 -17.01 3.26
N GLU A 488 -9.12 -17.54 4.14
CA GLU A 488 -9.10 -17.23 5.58
C GLU A 488 -8.68 -15.79 5.92
N ASP A 489 -8.05 -15.08 4.97
CA ASP A 489 -7.71 -13.66 5.09
C ASP A 489 -8.92 -12.74 4.82
N PHE A 490 -10.11 -13.30 4.55
CA PHE A 490 -11.36 -12.58 4.28
C PHE A 490 -12.50 -13.04 5.19
N PHE A 491 -13.43 -12.14 5.44
CA PHE A 491 -14.73 -12.48 6.03
C PHE A 491 -15.65 -13.11 4.99
N ALA A 492 -16.71 -13.77 5.44
CA ALA A 492 -17.73 -14.34 4.56
C ALA A 492 -18.43 -13.31 3.65
N SER A 493 -18.45 -12.03 4.07
CA SER A 493 -18.92 -10.89 3.26
C SER A 493 -18.01 -10.55 2.08
N GLY A 494 -16.80 -11.12 2.06
CA GLY A 494 -15.73 -10.81 1.13
C GLY A 494 -14.83 -9.64 1.56
N ASP A 495 -15.16 -8.94 2.65
CA ASP A 495 -14.30 -7.89 3.19
C ASP A 495 -13.01 -8.48 3.77
N VAL A 496 -11.93 -7.73 3.69
CA VAL A 496 -10.63 -8.17 4.19
C VAL A 496 -10.64 -8.28 5.71
N LYS A 497 -10.06 -9.38 6.21
CA LYS A 497 -9.85 -9.66 7.62
C LYS A 497 -8.38 -9.44 8.01
N ALA A 498 -7.46 -9.76 7.11
CA ALA A 498 -6.02 -9.57 7.32
C ALA A 498 -5.49 -8.29 6.64
N HIS A 499 -4.47 -7.68 7.25
CA HIS A 499 -3.83 -6.45 6.77
C HIS A 499 -3.13 -6.58 5.39
N TYR A 500 -2.80 -5.42 4.81
CA TYR A 500 -2.16 -5.21 3.49
C TYR A 500 -2.88 -5.84 2.28
N GLN A 501 -4.20 -5.71 2.22
CA GLN A 501 -5.02 -6.20 1.09
C GLN A 501 -5.80 -5.08 0.38
N GLN A 502 -5.33 -3.84 0.46
CA GLN A 502 -5.99 -2.69 -0.15
C GLN A 502 -6.09 -2.85 -1.67
N TYR A 503 -5.08 -3.44 -2.33
CA TYR A 503 -5.14 -3.72 -3.76
C TYR A 503 -6.21 -4.78 -4.09
N SER A 504 -6.24 -5.89 -3.35
CA SER A 504 -7.23 -6.97 -3.51
C SER A 504 -8.68 -6.46 -3.33
N ASP A 505 -8.87 -5.54 -2.41
CA ASP A 505 -10.14 -4.83 -2.22
C ASP A 505 -10.47 -3.89 -3.38
N HIS A 506 -9.50 -3.06 -3.76
CA HIS A 506 -9.68 -2.06 -4.80
C HIS A 506 -10.05 -2.70 -6.15
N LEU A 507 -9.40 -3.80 -6.54
CA LEU A 507 -9.76 -4.56 -7.75
C LEU A 507 -11.25 -4.93 -7.80
N ARG A 508 -11.82 -5.28 -6.64
CA ARG A 508 -13.22 -5.68 -6.50
C ARG A 508 -14.18 -4.50 -6.31
N SER A 509 -13.67 -3.28 -6.24
CA SER A 509 -14.48 -2.06 -6.13
C SER A 509 -14.97 -1.60 -7.51
N LYS A 510 -16.10 -0.89 -7.54
CA LYS A 510 -16.57 -0.21 -8.76
C LYS A 510 -15.66 0.93 -9.20
N HIS A 511 -14.74 1.40 -8.36
CA HIS A 511 -13.78 2.45 -8.73
C HIS A 511 -12.74 1.95 -9.73
N TYR A 512 -12.39 0.67 -9.67
CA TYR A 512 -11.37 0.06 -10.53
C TYR A 512 -11.87 -0.22 -11.95
N ARG A 513 -13.17 -0.52 -12.12
CA ARG A 513 -13.83 -0.74 -13.42
C ARG A 513 -15.09 0.11 -13.51
N ASN A 514 -14.98 1.27 -14.16
CA ASN A 514 -16.00 2.31 -14.24
C ASN A 514 -15.94 3.01 -15.61
N GLY A 515 -17.05 3.16 -16.31
CA GLY A 515 -17.09 3.78 -17.65
C GLY A 515 -16.92 5.29 -17.68
N THR A 516 -16.87 5.96 -16.53
CA THR A 516 -16.60 7.41 -16.45
C THR A 516 -15.16 7.68 -16.06
N ARG A 517 -14.68 7.06 -14.97
CA ARG A 517 -13.34 7.29 -14.44
C ARG A 517 -12.75 6.03 -13.82
N LEU A 518 -11.66 5.54 -14.38
CA LEU A 518 -10.85 4.45 -13.85
C LEU A 518 -9.96 4.99 -12.74
N THR A 519 -10.46 4.89 -11.52
CA THR A 519 -9.76 5.39 -10.34
C THR A 519 -8.78 4.34 -9.85
N THR A 520 -7.58 4.78 -9.48
CA THR A 520 -6.55 3.92 -8.89
C THR A 520 -6.11 4.46 -7.53
N CYS A 521 -5.10 3.85 -6.92
CA CYS A 521 -4.55 4.27 -5.63
C CYS A 521 -4.24 5.77 -5.61
N THR A 522 -3.59 6.28 -6.65
CA THR A 522 -3.23 7.70 -6.79
C THR A 522 -4.38 8.64 -7.13
N GLY A 523 -5.58 8.10 -7.39
CA GLY A 523 -6.80 8.91 -7.48
C GLY A 523 -7.28 9.40 -6.12
N CYS A 524 -6.86 8.75 -5.02
CA CYS A 524 -7.22 9.11 -3.65
C CYS A 524 -6.00 9.43 -2.78
N HIS A 525 -4.88 8.74 -2.99
CA HIS A 525 -3.65 8.92 -2.22
C HIS A 525 -2.63 9.72 -3.02
N ASP A 526 -2.07 10.75 -2.41
CA ASP A 526 -0.86 11.37 -2.94
C ASP A 526 0.36 10.72 -2.27
N PRO A 527 1.17 9.91 -2.98
CA PRO A 527 2.36 9.28 -2.42
C PRO A 527 3.43 10.30 -2.02
N HIS A 528 3.25 11.55 -2.45
CA HIS A 528 4.10 12.69 -2.23
C HIS A 528 3.44 13.75 -1.33
N ALA A 529 2.30 13.43 -0.70
CA ALA A 529 1.61 14.36 0.17
C ALA A 529 2.52 14.83 1.31
N ASN A 530 2.39 16.10 1.69
CA ASN A 530 2.91 16.55 2.97
C ASN A 530 1.95 16.09 4.08
N PRO A 531 2.42 15.35 5.11
CA PRO A 531 1.57 14.92 6.21
C PRO A 531 0.84 16.05 6.92
N ASP A 532 1.43 17.25 6.99
CA ASP A 532 0.78 18.41 7.62
C ASP A 532 -0.46 18.85 6.84
N ASP A 533 -0.44 18.75 5.50
CA ASP A 533 -1.58 19.08 4.65
C ASP A 533 -2.68 18.02 4.79
N VAL A 534 -2.29 16.75 4.93
CA VAL A 534 -3.22 15.64 5.19
C VAL A 534 -3.87 15.79 6.58
N ALA A 535 -3.08 16.09 7.62
CA ALA A 535 -3.58 16.34 8.96
C ALA A 535 -4.45 17.61 9.03
N ALA A 536 -4.13 18.63 8.22
CA ALA A 536 -4.97 19.81 8.06
C ALA A 536 -6.31 19.46 7.40
N MET A 537 -6.36 18.55 6.42
CA MET A 537 -7.61 18.06 5.84
C MET A 537 -8.46 17.31 6.86
N ASP A 538 -7.85 16.45 7.68
CA ASP A 538 -8.53 15.72 8.76
C ASP A 538 -9.11 16.70 9.82
N SER A 539 -8.33 17.70 10.22
CA SER A 539 -8.75 18.73 11.18
C SER A 539 -9.65 19.83 10.58
N SER A 540 -9.76 19.94 9.25
CA SER A 540 -10.61 20.93 8.57
C SER A 540 -12.11 20.67 8.72
N GLY A 541 -12.48 19.50 9.22
CA GLY A 541 -13.87 19.14 9.53
C GLY A 541 -14.71 18.72 8.31
N ASN A 542 -14.09 18.46 7.15
CA ASN A 542 -14.77 17.83 6.02
C ASN A 542 -14.05 16.55 5.56
N PRO A 543 -14.15 15.44 6.34
CA PRO A 543 -13.58 14.14 5.97
C PRO A 543 -14.16 13.57 4.67
N ASN A 544 -15.32 14.09 4.22
CA ASN A 544 -15.96 13.67 2.96
C ASN A 544 -15.32 14.31 1.72
N ALA A 545 -14.48 15.35 1.87
CA ALA A 545 -13.97 16.14 0.74
C ALA A 545 -13.36 15.28 -0.38
N LEU A 546 -12.60 14.24 0.00
CA LEU A 546 -12.00 13.30 -0.94
C LEU A 546 -13.05 12.59 -1.80
N CYS A 547 -14.10 12.05 -1.19
CA CYS A 547 -15.18 11.35 -1.87
C CYS A 547 -16.00 12.30 -2.75
N THR A 548 -16.30 13.49 -2.24
CA THR A 548 -17.16 14.48 -2.91
C THR A 548 -16.53 15.13 -4.14
N THR A 549 -15.22 14.92 -4.37
CA THR A 549 -14.54 15.36 -5.59
C THR A 549 -15.14 14.71 -6.84
N CYS A 550 -15.51 13.42 -6.75
CA CYS A 550 -16.19 12.70 -7.82
C CYS A 550 -17.68 12.53 -7.53
N HIS A 551 -18.03 12.25 -6.28
CA HIS A 551 -19.42 12.16 -5.84
C HIS A 551 -19.94 13.54 -5.46
N SER A 552 -20.02 14.48 -6.41
CA SER A 552 -20.54 15.83 -6.17
C SER A 552 -22.06 15.89 -6.38
N PRO A 553 -22.78 16.91 -5.87
CA PRO A 553 -24.19 17.12 -6.16
C PRO A 553 -24.50 17.24 -7.66
N GLU A 554 -23.56 17.75 -8.45
CA GLU A 554 -23.70 17.89 -9.90
C GLU A 554 -23.52 16.54 -10.63
N ALA A 555 -22.55 15.73 -10.20
CA ALA A 555 -22.25 14.45 -10.84
C ALA A 555 -23.18 13.31 -10.36
N ASN A 556 -23.57 13.35 -9.08
CA ASN A 556 -24.36 12.33 -8.40
C ASN A 556 -25.44 12.97 -7.51
N PRO A 557 -26.46 13.63 -8.10
CA PRO A 557 -27.51 14.31 -7.33
C PRO A 557 -28.28 13.36 -6.40
N GLU A 558 -28.33 12.06 -6.70
CA GLU A 558 -28.96 11.02 -5.88
C GLU A 558 -28.24 10.71 -4.56
N LEU A 559 -26.98 11.13 -4.41
CA LEU A 559 -26.23 11.00 -3.17
C LEU A 559 -26.48 12.20 -2.22
N TYR A 560 -27.20 13.22 -2.68
CA TYR A 560 -27.38 14.47 -1.97
C TYR A 560 -28.83 14.89 -1.77
N PRO A 561 -29.11 15.56 -0.62
CA PRO A 561 -28.22 15.74 0.53
C PRO A 561 -27.96 14.41 1.27
N LEU A 562 -26.79 14.32 1.93
CA LEU A 562 -26.31 13.08 2.54
C LEU A 562 -27.29 12.45 3.57
N PRO A 563 -28.02 13.22 4.40
CA PRO A 563 -29.05 12.65 5.27
C PRO A 563 -30.17 11.90 4.54
N GLU A 564 -30.57 12.39 3.38
CA GLU A 564 -31.62 11.78 2.57
C GLU A 564 -31.09 10.52 1.88
N HIS A 565 -29.83 10.55 1.42
CA HIS A 565 -29.14 9.34 0.96
C HIS A 565 -29.11 8.24 2.05
N VAL A 566 -28.75 8.59 3.29
CA VAL A 566 -28.75 7.63 4.40
C VAL A 566 -30.16 7.09 4.66
N ALA A 567 -31.18 7.95 4.67
CA ALA A 567 -32.57 7.52 4.82
C ALA A 567 -33.02 6.57 3.72
N ASP A 568 -32.65 6.82 2.47
CA ASP A 568 -33.00 6.00 1.31
C ASP A 568 -32.30 4.63 1.34
N VAL A 569 -30.99 4.59 1.61
CA VAL A 569 -30.21 3.35 1.67
C VAL A 569 -30.67 2.45 2.82
N THR A 570 -31.04 3.05 3.95
CA THR A 570 -31.54 2.33 5.13
C THR A 570 -33.04 2.04 5.09
N GLY A 571 -33.80 2.75 4.24
CA GLY A 571 -35.26 2.63 4.14
C GLY A 571 -36.04 3.24 5.31
N VAL A 572 -35.42 4.12 6.11
CA VAL A 572 -36.03 4.73 7.29
C VAL A 572 -35.87 6.25 7.23
N ASN A 573 -36.96 6.96 6.91
CA ASN A 573 -36.97 8.43 6.81
C ASN A 573 -36.44 9.14 8.06
N GLY A 574 -36.61 8.53 9.24
CA GLY A 574 -36.10 9.07 10.50
C GLY A 574 -34.56 9.15 10.56
N HIS A 575 -33.84 8.35 9.78
CA HIS A 575 -32.37 8.36 9.78
C HIS A 575 -31.77 9.66 9.23
N ALA A 576 -32.50 10.38 8.37
CA ALA A 576 -32.07 11.72 7.93
C ALA A 576 -31.90 12.69 9.11
N SER A 577 -32.65 12.51 10.19
CA SER A 577 -32.54 13.39 11.37
C SER A 577 -31.40 13.02 12.32
N LEU A 578 -30.70 11.90 12.11
CA LEU A 578 -29.67 11.43 13.05
C LEU A 578 -28.41 12.32 13.05
N GLU A 579 -28.13 12.99 11.93
CA GLU A 579 -27.01 13.94 11.85
C GLU A 579 -27.14 15.07 12.90
N ASP A 580 -28.37 15.50 13.22
CA ASP A 580 -28.63 16.51 14.26
C ASP A 580 -28.26 16.03 15.67
N PHE A 581 -28.19 14.72 15.89
CA PHE A 581 -27.94 14.11 17.21
C PHE A 581 -26.53 13.53 17.34
N PHE A 582 -26.00 12.94 16.27
CA PHE A 582 -24.72 12.22 16.27
C PHE A 582 -23.59 12.97 15.53
N GLY A 583 -23.92 14.07 14.83
CA GLY A 583 -22.96 14.81 14.02
C GLY A 583 -22.97 14.37 12.56
N PRO A 584 -22.10 14.95 11.72
CA PRO A 584 -22.14 14.76 10.29
C PRO A 584 -21.91 13.31 9.88
N PHE A 585 -22.68 12.83 8.90
CA PHE A 585 -22.40 11.53 8.31
C PHE A 585 -21.07 11.58 7.55
N ILE A 586 -20.20 10.61 7.82
CA ILE A 586 -18.91 10.48 7.15
C ILE A 586 -18.95 9.26 6.21
N CYS A 587 -18.57 9.45 4.95
CA CYS A 587 -18.61 8.39 3.93
C CYS A 587 -17.79 7.16 4.37
N THR A 588 -16.59 7.39 4.93
CA THR A 588 -15.66 6.33 5.33
C THR A 588 -16.16 5.48 6.49
N ASP A 589 -16.99 6.03 7.38
CA ASP A 589 -17.54 5.30 8.53
C ASP A 589 -18.47 4.16 8.10
N CYS A 590 -19.07 4.29 6.91
CA CYS A 590 -19.95 3.29 6.33
C CYS A 590 -19.29 2.49 5.20
N HIS A 591 -18.54 3.15 4.32
CA HIS A 591 -18.00 2.55 3.10
C HIS A 591 -16.56 2.01 3.24
N MET A 592 -15.82 2.41 4.28
CA MET A 592 -14.42 2.05 4.51
C MET A 592 -14.18 1.62 5.97
N VAL A 593 -15.09 0.81 6.51
CA VAL A 593 -15.00 0.32 7.89
C VAL A 593 -13.62 -0.36 8.10
N PRO A 594 -12.94 -0.10 9.23
CA PRO A 594 -11.70 -0.81 9.60
C PRO A 594 -11.93 -2.29 9.88
N THR A 595 -12.03 -3.10 8.83
CA THR A 595 -12.30 -4.54 8.91
C THR A 595 -11.03 -5.37 9.12
N ALA A 596 -9.89 -4.93 8.60
CA ALA A 596 -8.65 -5.69 8.65
C ALA A 596 -7.81 -5.35 9.87
N LYS A 597 -7.27 -6.39 10.54
CA LYS A 597 -6.37 -6.24 11.68
C LYS A 597 -4.91 -6.40 11.26
N SER A 598 -4.12 -5.36 11.49
CA SER A 598 -2.66 -5.38 11.41
C SER A 598 -2.07 -5.73 12.77
N GLY A 599 -2.50 -5.07 13.84
CA GLY A 599 -2.06 -5.39 15.19
C GLY A 599 -2.92 -4.81 16.30
N ALA A 600 -3.77 -3.84 15.98
CA ALA A 600 -4.64 -3.15 16.92
C ALA A 600 -6.12 -3.28 16.54
N SER A 601 -6.97 -3.17 17.57
CA SER A 601 -8.41 -3.03 17.44
C SER A 601 -8.88 -2.03 18.49
N VAL A 602 -9.71 -1.05 18.14
CA VAL A 602 -10.26 -0.06 19.07
C VAL A 602 -11.70 -0.42 19.47
N PRO A 603 -12.09 -0.23 20.74
CA PRO A 603 -13.47 -0.42 21.17
C PRO A 603 -14.42 0.45 20.34
N ALA A 604 -15.45 -0.16 19.73
CA ALA A 604 -16.51 0.53 19.01
C ALA A 604 -17.79 0.56 19.86
N LEU A 605 -18.70 -0.41 19.69
CA LEU A 605 -19.95 -0.51 20.43
C LEU A 605 -19.87 -1.44 21.65
N LEU A 606 -20.34 -0.97 22.82
CA LEU A 606 -20.62 -1.83 23.97
C LEU A 606 -22.11 -2.19 24.03
N ASP A 607 -22.45 -3.45 23.81
CA ASP A 607 -23.81 -3.97 23.96
C ASP A 607 -24.07 -4.40 25.42
N SER A 608 -24.92 -3.64 26.10
CA SER A 608 -25.30 -3.85 27.50
C SER A 608 -26.71 -4.43 27.73
N LEU A 609 -27.51 -4.65 26.68
CA LEU A 609 -28.95 -4.89 26.81
C LEU A 609 -29.38 -6.35 27.10
N GLY A 610 -28.42 -7.25 27.34
CA GLY A 610 -28.67 -8.69 27.55
C GLY A 610 -28.56 -9.24 28.96
N GLY A 611 -28.07 -8.46 29.92
CA GLY A 611 -27.45 -9.03 31.12
C GLY A 611 -26.09 -9.68 30.79
N PRO A 612 -25.28 -10.01 31.80
CA PRO A 612 -23.90 -10.44 31.58
C PRO A 612 -23.79 -11.77 30.80
N PRO A 613 -22.78 -11.90 29.92
CA PRO A 613 -21.76 -10.90 29.62
C PRO A 613 -22.23 -9.85 28.59
N SER A 614 -21.96 -8.57 28.87
CA SER A 614 -21.99 -7.52 27.85
C SER A 614 -20.95 -7.84 26.76
N VAL A 615 -21.26 -7.53 25.50
CA VAL A 615 -20.34 -7.75 24.38
C VAL A 615 -19.74 -6.44 23.93
N GLN A 616 -18.42 -6.38 23.88
CA GLN A 616 -17.68 -5.28 23.27
C GLN A 616 -17.38 -5.65 21.82
N TYR A 617 -17.88 -4.83 20.89
CA TYR A 617 -17.49 -4.87 19.49
C TYR A 617 -16.28 -3.97 19.27
N PHE A 618 -15.45 -4.35 18.29
CA PHE A 618 -14.22 -3.62 17.98
C PHE A 618 -14.16 -3.28 16.49
N TRP A 619 -13.56 -2.15 16.18
CA TRP A 619 -13.07 -1.82 14.85
C TRP A 619 -11.57 -2.06 14.82
N ASN A 620 -11.04 -2.58 13.71
CA ASN A 620 -9.62 -2.83 13.58
C ASN A 620 -8.87 -1.55 13.17
N ASP A 621 -7.61 -1.67 12.77
CA ASP A 621 -6.70 -0.55 12.47
C ASP A 621 -6.53 -0.28 10.96
N ILE A 622 -7.05 -1.15 10.08
CA ILE A 622 -6.96 -0.98 8.62
C ILE A 622 -8.34 -0.96 7.97
N ALA A 623 -8.67 0.19 7.36
CA ALA A 623 -9.87 0.42 6.55
C ALA A 623 -9.96 -0.51 5.34
N GLY A 624 -11.14 -1.09 5.11
CA GLY A 624 -11.47 -1.80 3.88
C GLY A 624 -11.51 -0.85 2.68
N HIS A 625 -11.10 -1.33 1.50
CA HIS A 625 -11.02 -0.53 0.27
C HIS A 625 -12.00 -1.00 -0.82
N ARG A 626 -12.99 -1.84 -0.46
CA ARG A 626 -14.06 -2.26 -1.36
C ARG A 626 -15.09 -1.17 -1.63
N MET A 627 -15.18 -0.17 -0.75
CA MET A 627 -16.13 0.95 -0.82
C MET A 627 -17.60 0.52 -0.73
N THR A 628 -17.86 -0.67 -0.17
CA THR A 628 -19.19 -1.26 -0.02
C THR A 628 -19.64 -1.22 1.43
N VAL A 629 -20.94 -1.09 1.66
CA VAL A 629 -21.53 -1.19 3.00
C VAL A 629 -21.95 -2.63 3.27
N THR A 630 -21.30 -3.28 4.23
CA THR A 630 -21.71 -4.60 4.70
C THR A 630 -22.90 -4.48 5.65
N ARG A 631 -24.02 -5.08 5.26
CA ARG A 631 -25.26 -5.07 6.05
C ARG A 631 -25.20 -6.10 7.17
N TRP A 632 -25.84 -5.77 8.29
CA TRP A 632 -26.06 -6.72 9.38
C TRP A 632 -27.10 -7.77 8.96
N GLU A 633 -26.68 -9.03 8.87
CA GLU A 633 -27.56 -10.17 8.56
C GLU A 633 -27.86 -11.06 9.77
N GLY A 634 -27.36 -10.69 10.97
CA GLY A 634 -27.48 -11.48 12.20
C GLY A 634 -26.52 -12.68 12.21
N GLY A 635 -25.46 -12.60 13.02
CA GLY A 635 -24.47 -13.69 13.14
C GLY A 635 -23.06 -13.38 12.63
N GLN A 636 -22.71 -12.09 12.47
CA GLN A 636 -21.35 -11.63 12.16
C GLN A 636 -20.71 -10.92 13.38
N PRO A 637 -20.62 -11.52 14.59
CA PRO A 637 -20.13 -10.80 15.76
C PRO A 637 -18.66 -10.36 15.64
N ASP A 638 -17.88 -11.09 14.84
CA ASP A 638 -16.43 -10.90 14.74
C ASP A 638 -16.00 -10.00 13.58
N GLN A 639 -16.91 -9.63 12.68
CA GLN A 639 -16.62 -8.71 11.57
C GLN A 639 -16.94 -7.27 11.99
N PRO A 640 -15.96 -6.34 11.96
CA PRO A 640 -16.26 -4.92 12.06
C PRO A 640 -17.14 -4.48 10.89
N ILE A 641 -18.27 -3.84 11.19
CA ILE A 641 -19.16 -3.23 10.20
C ILE A 641 -19.67 -1.89 10.73
N ALA A 642 -20.25 -1.07 9.86
CA ALA A 642 -20.84 0.22 10.24
C ALA A 642 -21.90 0.07 11.35
N PHE A 643 -22.66 -1.03 11.30
CA PHE A 643 -23.70 -1.34 12.29
C PHE A 643 -23.15 -1.60 13.70
N THR A 644 -21.96 -2.18 13.83
CA THR A 644 -21.33 -2.49 15.14
C THR A 644 -20.59 -1.30 15.74
N ASN A 645 -20.99 -0.09 15.35
CA ASN A 645 -20.60 1.20 15.92
C ASN A 645 -21.86 1.97 16.39
N GLU A 646 -22.00 3.25 16.05
CA GLU A 646 -23.06 4.12 16.58
C GLU A 646 -24.48 3.63 16.27
N CYS A 647 -24.70 3.06 15.07
CA CYS A 647 -25.99 2.52 14.64
C CYS A 647 -26.54 1.46 15.61
N GLY A 648 -25.67 0.58 16.11
CA GLY A 648 -26.06 -0.51 17.00
C GLY A 648 -26.55 -0.04 18.37
N GLN A 649 -26.30 1.21 18.77
CA GLN A 649 -26.84 1.76 20.04
C GLN A 649 -28.38 1.82 20.02
N CYS A 650 -28.97 2.23 18.90
CA CYS A 650 -30.42 2.30 18.72
C CYS A 650 -31.03 0.96 18.28
N HIS A 651 -30.22 0.08 17.71
CA HIS A 651 -30.64 -1.21 17.15
C HIS A 651 -30.16 -2.42 17.96
N ALA A 652 -29.86 -2.22 19.25
CA ALA A 652 -29.31 -3.26 20.11
C ALA A 652 -30.22 -4.51 20.22
N GLU A 653 -31.54 -4.38 19.99
CA GLU A 653 -32.48 -5.52 19.87
C GLU A 653 -32.20 -6.48 18.71
N LEU A 654 -31.35 -6.10 17.77
CA LEU A 654 -30.91 -6.95 16.67
C LEU A 654 -29.54 -7.61 16.95
N LEU A 655 -28.90 -7.27 18.06
CA LEU A 655 -27.62 -7.83 18.47
C LEU A 655 -27.82 -9.17 19.20
N PRO A 656 -26.89 -10.12 19.03
CA PRO A 656 -27.00 -11.49 19.53
C PRO A 656 -27.20 -11.63 21.04
N ASN A 657 -26.95 -10.58 21.84
CA ASN A 657 -27.13 -10.64 23.29
C ASN A 657 -28.51 -10.16 23.76
N THR A 658 -29.40 -9.75 22.87
CA THR A 658 -30.77 -9.51 23.33
C THR A 658 -31.47 -10.82 23.64
N PRO A 659 -32.00 -11.00 24.86
CA PRO A 659 -32.77 -12.18 25.19
C PRO A 659 -33.99 -12.23 24.26
N THR A 660 -34.06 -13.28 23.46
CA THR A 660 -35.22 -13.54 22.61
C THR A 660 -36.44 -13.74 23.53
N PRO A 661 -37.58 -13.05 23.32
CA PRO A 661 -38.75 -13.14 24.20
C PRO A 661 -39.35 -14.54 24.30
#